data_AF-A0A2V9CK27-F1
#
_entry.id   AF-A0A2V9CK27-F1
#
_cell.length_a   1.000
_cell.length_b   1.000
_cell.length_c   1.000
_cell.angle_alpha   90.00
_cell.angle_beta   90.00
_cell.angle_gamma   90.00
#
_symmetry.space_group_name_H-M   'P 1'
#
loop_
_entity.id
_entity.type
_entity.pdbx_description
1 polymer ?
#
loop_
_entity_poly.entity_id
_entity_poly.type
_entity_poly.pdbx_seq_one_letter_code
_entity_poly.pdbx_strand_id
1 'polypeptide(L)'
;MPSVRISDGANAVVDITPNPNSALIKYFKDLSDLSIDGTVLALRRAMSLDDPVVKTVSAGVTFIEPVGVGTDQVDLEVGAGVNGSLGIFKPDATGSQLFDPDPYGDPIPVAADDRYVSFGFTATVNPAATVGAGDLNFGFSAGASASIANYRRFATKPSPPELVDAIQSTIAGFVIPADIEDFEASPVGSVVTINGTGSLKFSATANLLTAVNPLASASLPAPLPPVALKAGGSISVGVAVQLSGEYQVRLTKSGPQQVRLGFYRKSGTAFSIKATASAGVSANVGEGDILGKLISAISSDGKADTDQLQKARLTPNQIQGIQDSITASISRTIEVAISAELGSTEQETAAFLYDINVSSLSPISRTALHRALNGDLGALTEDAGLTLSGIRAIRDIFASLRESKHSFSINLLGIVNYGWISKLVLAGKTLYDPSTGQLVIADTATASRIGTTIMNIGVADAEKLRRVMAENFLITIAYRGAKASGLQPSLTSAHSFFALNEHTSPETLRDELDVNVGLGLMESGEQAHIVDSAPEFGRTLFHAATTYDSALSSQLFLDGDRVRSAEFFESAGLAALKSIVHRGDVDEARLRPADNPSLWQQMKNLGQPSIPTLFKDVAEPVVAAIVSDYTVIRWWSEAMNSTGTKLAAMLRFLATHPTVDDENDDFKKLRNDLAAHLRSVAATTKEEFDRPWGLLAMFNASGRRCGRKVKLVGSTVSILKEVPLELKEVPLESAAATSARP
;
A
#
# COMPACT_ATOMS: atom_id res chain seq x y z
N MET A 1 12.82 -33.00 -41.27
CA MET A 1 12.88 -32.22 -40.02
C MET A 1 14.34 -32.00 -39.72
N PRO A 2 14.81 -30.75 -39.54
CA PRO A 2 16.21 -30.52 -39.21
C PRO A 2 16.50 -31.10 -37.82
N SER A 3 17.47 -32.00 -37.73
CA SER A 3 18.03 -32.47 -36.47
C SER A 3 18.93 -31.38 -35.89
N VAL A 4 18.84 -31.10 -34.60
CA VAL A 4 19.76 -30.20 -33.90
C VAL A 4 20.92 -31.04 -33.38
N ARG A 5 22.17 -30.66 -33.66
CA ARG A 5 23.33 -31.33 -33.05
C ARG A 5 23.82 -30.55 -31.85
N ILE A 6 24.25 -31.29 -30.83
CA ILE A 6 24.98 -30.74 -29.70
C ILE A 6 26.35 -31.39 -29.64
N SER A 7 27.38 -30.57 -29.76
CA SER A 7 28.78 -30.97 -29.59
C SER A 7 29.27 -30.61 -28.20
N ASP A 8 30.03 -31.49 -27.56
CA ASP A 8 30.76 -31.16 -26.33
C ASP A 8 32.07 -30.37 -26.59
N GLY A 9 32.34 -29.99 -27.85
CA GLY A 9 33.55 -29.27 -28.22
C GLY A 9 34.84 -30.10 -28.13
N ALA A 10 34.75 -31.38 -27.76
CA ALA A 10 35.85 -32.34 -27.76
C ALA A 10 35.66 -33.36 -28.88
N ASN A 11 34.87 -34.41 -28.65
CA ASN A 11 34.71 -35.54 -29.59
C ASN A 11 33.29 -36.13 -29.62
N ALA A 12 32.39 -35.75 -28.71
CA ALA A 12 31.05 -36.29 -28.66
C ALA A 12 30.08 -35.35 -29.35
N VAL A 13 29.33 -35.89 -30.31
CA VAL A 13 28.22 -35.22 -30.98
C VAL A 13 26.96 -36.04 -30.74
N VAL A 14 25.92 -35.35 -30.30
CA VAL A 14 24.61 -35.93 -30.02
C VAL A 14 23.61 -35.31 -30.98
N ASP A 15 23.03 -36.15 -31.85
CA ASP A 15 21.92 -35.74 -32.70
C ASP A 15 20.63 -35.74 -31.88
N ILE A 16 19.86 -34.66 -31.99
CA ILE A 16 18.58 -34.47 -31.30
C ILE A 16 17.51 -34.32 -32.36
N THR A 17 16.49 -35.17 -32.28
CA THR A 17 15.27 -35.02 -33.07
C THR A 17 14.23 -34.33 -32.20
N PRO A 18 13.88 -33.06 -32.47
CA PRO A 18 12.88 -32.35 -31.67
C PRO A 18 11.52 -33.03 -31.75
N ASN A 19 10.76 -32.99 -30.64
CA ASN A 19 9.39 -33.48 -30.63
C ASN A 19 8.51 -32.61 -31.55
N PRO A 20 7.47 -33.17 -32.20
CA PRO A 20 6.63 -32.41 -33.14
C PRO A 20 6.00 -31.13 -32.56
N ASN A 21 5.68 -31.14 -31.26
CA ASN A 21 5.07 -30.01 -30.55
C ASN A 21 6.07 -29.26 -29.66
N SER A 22 7.38 -29.47 -29.84
CA SER A 22 8.39 -28.73 -29.08
C SER A 22 8.53 -27.30 -29.59
N ALA A 23 8.95 -26.41 -28.71
CA ALA A 23 9.24 -25.02 -29.06
C ALA A 23 10.33 -24.90 -30.12
N LEU A 24 11.28 -25.85 -30.18
CA LEU A 24 12.34 -25.90 -31.20
C LEU A 24 11.80 -26.04 -32.63
N ILE A 25 10.60 -26.61 -32.80
CA ILE A 25 9.94 -26.71 -34.11
C ILE A 25 8.96 -25.57 -34.31
N LYS A 26 8.24 -25.18 -33.25
CA LYS A 26 7.13 -24.24 -33.32
C LYS A 26 7.56 -22.78 -33.43
N TYR A 27 8.67 -22.43 -32.76
CA TYR A 27 9.06 -21.03 -32.57
C TYR A 27 10.44 -20.68 -33.11
N PHE A 28 11.35 -21.64 -33.27
CA PHE A 28 12.70 -21.33 -33.75
C PHE A 28 12.71 -21.30 -35.28
N LYS A 29 13.18 -20.20 -35.89
CA LYS A 29 13.14 -20.02 -37.35
C LYS A 29 14.29 -20.75 -38.07
N ASP A 30 15.51 -20.62 -37.58
CA ASP A 30 16.73 -21.19 -38.21
C ASP A 30 17.74 -21.65 -37.14
N LEU A 31 17.35 -22.61 -36.30
CA LEU A 31 18.23 -23.13 -35.23
C LEU A 31 19.40 -23.93 -35.81
N SER A 32 20.61 -23.39 -35.69
CA SER A 32 21.86 -24.06 -36.03
C SER A 32 22.32 -25.05 -34.96
N ASP A 33 23.39 -25.78 -35.25
CA ASP A 33 24.04 -26.68 -34.29
C ASP A 33 24.50 -25.90 -33.04
N LEU A 34 24.34 -26.51 -31.87
CA LEU A 34 24.74 -25.94 -30.58
C LEU A 34 26.05 -26.58 -30.13
N SER A 35 26.85 -25.84 -29.36
CA SER A 35 27.98 -26.44 -28.64
C SER A 35 27.91 -26.14 -27.15
N ILE A 36 28.39 -27.07 -26.33
CA ILE A 36 28.53 -26.88 -24.89
C ILE A 36 30.00 -26.91 -24.51
N ASP A 37 30.34 -26.30 -23.38
CA ASP A 37 31.65 -26.46 -22.78
C ASP A 37 31.82 -27.90 -22.23
N GLY A 38 32.42 -28.78 -23.03
CA GLY A 38 32.63 -30.19 -22.66
C GLY A 38 33.64 -30.42 -21.55
N THR A 39 34.34 -29.39 -21.07
CA THR A 39 35.16 -29.52 -19.85
C THR A 39 34.30 -29.65 -18.59
N VAL A 40 33.09 -29.08 -18.62
CA VAL A 40 32.14 -29.07 -17.51
C VAL A 40 31.14 -30.23 -17.60
N LEU A 41 30.71 -30.57 -18.82
CA LEU A 41 29.73 -31.63 -19.05
C LEU A 41 30.15 -32.50 -20.25
N ALA A 42 30.95 -33.54 -19.98
CA ALA A 42 31.38 -34.48 -21.02
C ALA A 42 30.22 -35.40 -21.42
N LEU A 43 29.80 -35.37 -22.68
CA LEU A 43 28.68 -36.16 -23.21
C LEU A 43 29.11 -37.63 -23.42
N ARG A 44 29.27 -38.36 -22.31
CA ARG A 44 29.70 -39.77 -22.33
C ARG A 44 28.50 -40.70 -22.38
N ARG A 45 28.44 -41.52 -23.44
CA ARG A 45 27.49 -42.64 -23.54
C ARG A 45 27.81 -43.68 -22.46
N ALA A 46 26.79 -44.41 -21.97
CA ALA A 46 26.86 -45.39 -20.88
C ALA A 46 27.04 -44.85 -19.44
N MET A 47 26.93 -43.53 -19.20
CA MET A 47 26.77 -42.98 -17.84
C MET A 47 25.28 -42.78 -17.54
N SER A 48 24.85 -43.11 -16.33
CA SER A 48 23.47 -42.86 -15.87
C SER A 48 23.38 -41.59 -15.02
N LEU A 49 22.19 -41.03 -14.89
CA LEU A 49 21.94 -39.86 -14.01
C LEU A 49 22.19 -40.13 -12.52
N ASP A 50 22.30 -41.40 -12.12
CA ASP A 50 22.58 -41.78 -10.73
C ASP A 50 24.05 -42.10 -10.47
N ASP A 51 24.89 -42.09 -11.51
CA ASP A 51 26.33 -42.34 -11.39
C ASP A 51 26.96 -41.37 -10.35
N PRO A 52 27.82 -41.86 -9.42
CA PRO A 52 28.49 -41.02 -8.44
C PRO A 52 29.29 -39.85 -9.04
N VAL A 53 29.77 -39.98 -10.27
CA VAL A 53 30.52 -38.93 -10.98
C VAL A 53 29.59 -37.82 -11.49
N VAL A 54 28.31 -38.12 -11.74
CA VAL A 54 27.31 -37.12 -12.10
C VAL A 54 26.93 -36.33 -10.84
N LYS A 55 27.33 -35.07 -10.81
CA LYS A 55 27.04 -34.10 -9.75
C LYS A 55 26.09 -33.01 -10.27
N THR A 56 25.62 -32.16 -9.37
CA THR A 56 25.00 -30.90 -9.76
C THR A 56 26.01 -30.06 -10.53
N VAL A 57 25.68 -29.70 -11.77
CA VAL A 57 26.58 -29.02 -12.70
C VAL A 57 25.78 -28.21 -13.72
N SER A 58 26.36 -27.13 -14.24
CA SER A 58 25.79 -26.32 -15.32
C SER A 58 26.88 -25.93 -16.30
N ALA A 59 26.66 -26.17 -17.59
CA ALA A 59 27.53 -25.77 -18.68
C ALA A 59 26.88 -24.69 -19.54
N GLY A 60 27.67 -23.74 -20.05
CA GLY A 60 27.21 -22.77 -21.03
C GLY A 60 26.96 -23.43 -22.38
N VAL A 61 25.91 -23.01 -23.07
CA VAL A 61 25.56 -23.43 -24.44
C VAL A 61 25.80 -22.25 -25.38
N THR A 62 26.57 -22.50 -26.44
CA THR A 62 26.92 -21.53 -27.47
C THR A 62 25.98 -21.67 -28.67
N PHE A 63 25.41 -20.54 -29.08
CA PHE A 63 24.71 -20.38 -30.35
C PHE A 63 25.72 -19.83 -31.37
N ILE A 64 25.92 -20.54 -32.49
CA ILE A 64 26.94 -20.18 -33.49
C ILE A 64 26.55 -18.88 -34.21
N GLU A 65 25.27 -18.76 -34.56
CA GLU A 65 24.68 -17.58 -35.19
C GLU A 65 23.52 -17.07 -34.32
N PRO A 66 23.14 -15.79 -34.44
CA PRO A 66 21.94 -15.30 -33.80
C PRO A 66 20.70 -16.08 -34.27
N VAL A 67 19.77 -16.36 -33.36
CA VAL A 67 18.57 -17.13 -33.67
C VAL A 67 17.32 -16.35 -33.30
N GLY A 68 16.44 -16.16 -34.28
CA GLY A 68 15.11 -15.60 -34.07
C GLY A 68 14.13 -16.65 -33.55
N VAL A 69 13.36 -16.27 -32.54
CA VAL A 69 12.32 -17.11 -31.92
C VAL A 69 10.99 -16.36 -31.95
N GLY A 70 9.94 -16.99 -32.50
CA GLY A 70 8.59 -16.45 -32.67
C GLY A 70 7.82 -17.21 -33.75
N THR A 71 6.53 -16.95 -33.90
CA THR A 71 5.67 -17.62 -34.90
C THR A 71 5.78 -16.92 -36.26
N ASP A 72 5.07 -15.82 -36.44
CA ASP A 72 5.01 -15.06 -37.70
C ASP A 72 6.19 -14.08 -37.80
N GLN A 73 6.56 -13.46 -36.68
CA GLN A 73 7.66 -12.51 -36.56
C GLN A 73 8.75 -13.02 -35.61
N VAL A 74 9.84 -12.26 -35.46
CA VAL A 74 10.87 -12.58 -34.45
C VAL A 74 10.49 -11.82 -33.19
N ASP A 75 10.03 -12.55 -32.19
CA ASP A 75 9.58 -11.99 -30.91
C ASP A 75 10.74 -11.89 -29.92
N LEU A 76 11.62 -12.90 -29.94
CA LEU A 76 12.83 -12.97 -29.12
C LEU A 76 14.04 -13.23 -30.04
N GLU A 77 15.16 -12.60 -29.72
CA GLU A 77 16.41 -12.80 -30.42
C GLU A 77 17.48 -13.34 -29.46
N VAL A 78 17.97 -14.54 -29.75
CA VAL A 78 19.13 -15.13 -29.07
C VAL A 78 20.38 -14.66 -29.80
N GLY A 79 21.31 -14.02 -29.10
CA GLY A 79 22.57 -13.59 -29.69
C GLY A 79 23.51 -14.77 -30.03
N ALA A 80 24.47 -14.52 -30.90
CA ALA A 80 25.60 -15.45 -31.08
C ALA A 80 26.49 -15.48 -29.81
N GLY A 81 27.14 -16.61 -29.56
CA GLY A 81 27.96 -16.84 -28.37
C GLY A 81 27.24 -17.60 -27.26
N VAL A 82 27.78 -17.54 -26.04
CA VAL A 82 27.27 -18.28 -24.88
C VAL A 82 26.01 -17.60 -24.34
N ASN A 83 24.86 -17.98 -24.88
CA ASN A 83 23.55 -17.45 -24.47
C ASN A 83 22.61 -18.54 -23.93
N GLY A 84 23.05 -19.80 -23.87
CA GLY A 84 22.28 -20.89 -23.28
C GLY A 84 22.96 -21.54 -22.08
N SER A 85 22.20 -22.42 -21.42
CA SER A 85 22.68 -23.26 -20.34
C SER A 85 22.12 -24.66 -20.44
N LEU A 86 22.93 -25.63 -20.03
CA LEU A 86 22.55 -27.03 -19.87
C LEU A 86 23.00 -27.47 -18.47
N GLY A 87 22.07 -27.92 -17.65
CA GLY A 87 22.35 -28.27 -16.26
C GLY A 87 21.83 -29.64 -15.85
N ILE A 88 22.43 -30.18 -14.80
CA ILE A 88 21.95 -31.35 -14.08
C ILE A 88 21.86 -30.92 -12.62
N PHE A 89 20.72 -31.20 -11.99
CA PHE A 89 20.53 -31.06 -10.57
C PHE A 89 20.38 -32.45 -9.94
N LYS A 90 21.24 -32.72 -8.96
CA LYS A 90 21.24 -33.91 -8.13
C LYS A 90 21.08 -33.47 -6.67
N PRO A 91 20.03 -33.90 -5.95
CA PRO A 91 19.87 -33.58 -4.55
C PRO A 91 21.04 -34.17 -3.74
N ASP A 92 21.60 -33.37 -2.84
CA ASP A 92 22.75 -33.69 -1.98
C ASP A 92 22.33 -34.23 -0.60
N ALA A 93 21.09 -33.95 -0.17
CA ALA A 93 20.53 -34.37 1.10
C ALA A 93 19.00 -34.57 1.02
N THR A 94 18.41 -35.03 2.13
CA THR A 94 16.94 -35.04 2.26
C THR A 94 16.46 -33.61 2.46
N GLY A 95 15.55 -33.14 1.62
CA GLY A 95 15.02 -31.78 1.68
C GLY A 95 15.68 -30.79 0.69
N SER A 96 16.58 -31.24 -0.20
CA SER A 96 17.13 -30.39 -1.25
C SER A 96 16.02 -29.79 -2.13
N GLN A 97 16.24 -28.53 -2.55
CA GLN A 97 15.30 -27.76 -3.37
C GLN A 97 15.90 -27.53 -4.75
N LEU A 98 15.06 -27.52 -5.79
CA LEU A 98 15.52 -27.29 -7.17
C LEU A 98 16.19 -25.92 -7.35
N PHE A 99 15.70 -24.93 -6.60
CA PHE A 99 16.25 -23.58 -6.51
C PHE A 99 16.57 -23.31 -5.03
N ASP A 100 17.84 -23.13 -4.71
CA ASP A 100 18.29 -22.86 -3.33
C ASP A 100 19.43 -21.82 -3.33
N PRO A 101 19.20 -20.60 -2.80
CA PRO A 101 17.88 -20.08 -2.43
C PRO A 101 16.99 -19.88 -3.67
N ASP A 102 15.67 -20.03 -3.55
CA ASP A 102 14.73 -19.58 -4.60
C ASP A 102 14.52 -18.06 -4.45
N PRO A 103 15.05 -17.21 -5.35
CA PRO A 103 14.86 -15.77 -5.26
C PRO A 103 13.41 -15.34 -5.50
N TYR A 104 12.50 -16.27 -5.80
CA TYR A 104 11.07 -16.04 -5.96
C TYR A 104 10.24 -16.74 -4.87
N GLY A 105 10.91 -17.54 -4.02
CA GLY A 105 10.42 -18.03 -2.73
C GLY A 105 9.34 -19.12 -2.73
N ASP A 106 9.15 -19.81 -3.85
CA ASP A 106 8.28 -20.99 -3.92
C ASP A 106 9.14 -22.23 -4.18
N PRO A 107 9.96 -22.64 -3.20
CA PRO A 107 10.96 -23.67 -3.40
C PRO A 107 10.31 -24.99 -3.80
N ILE A 108 10.91 -25.63 -4.80
CA ILE A 108 10.41 -26.91 -5.32
C ILE A 108 11.21 -28.04 -4.68
N PRO A 109 10.63 -28.82 -3.75
CA PRO A 109 11.34 -29.93 -3.13
C PRO A 109 11.63 -31.02 -4.17
N VAL A 110 12.84 -31.55 -4.12
CA VAL A 110 13.30 -32.62 -5.01
C VAL A 110 13.47 -33.89 -4.18
N ALA A 111 12.81 -34.98 -4.59
CA ALA A 111 12.95 -36.26 -3.93
C ALA A 111 14.38 -36.82 -4.14
N ALA A 112 14.89 -37.61 -3.18
CA ALA A 112 16.23 -38.19 -3.25
C ALA A 112 16.47 -39.05 -4.51
N ASP A 113 15.40 -39.65 -5.04
CA ASP A 113 15.41 -40.49 -6.24
C ASP A 113 15.02 -39.72 -7.52
N ASP A 114 14.88 -38.40 -7.46
CA ASP A 114 14.62 -37.56 -8.61
C ASP A 114 15.88 -36.78 -9.01
N ARG A 115 16.05 -36.58 -10.32
CA ARG A 115 17.06 -35.70 -10.91
C ARG A 115 16.35 -34.73 -11.84
N TYR A 116 16.89 -33.53 -11.97
CA TYR A 116 16.43 -32.60 -12.99
C TYR A 116 17.54 -32.37 -14.00
N VAL A 117 17.18 -32.42 -15.28
CA VAL A 117 18.04 -31.94 -16.36
C VAL A 117 17.40 -30.66 -16.87
N SER A 118 18.20 -29.60 -16.99
CA SER A 118 17.74 -28.30 -17.44
C SER A 118 18.36 -27.90 -18.76
N PHE A 119 17.58 -27.25 -19.61
CA PHE A 119 18.06 -26.55 -20.79
C PHE A 119 17.38 -25.20 -20.84
N GLY A 120 18.12 -24.15 -21.18
CA GLY A 120 17.58 -22.80 -21.26
C GLY A 120 18.44 -21.86 -22.07
N PHE A 121 17.92 -20.66 -22.31
CA PHE A 121 18.61 -19.59 -23.01
C PHE A 121 18.16 -18.21 -22.54
N THR A 122 18.99 -17.22 -22.83
CA THR A 122 18.70 -15.80 -22.67
C THR A 122 18.57 -15.17 -24.05
N ALA A 123 17.51 -14.38 -24.22
CA ALA A 123 17.20 -13.67 -25.45
C ALA A 123 16.85 -12.21 -25.14
N THR A 124 16.85 -11.37 -26.18
CA THR A 124 16.34 -10.00 -26.10
C THR A 124 14.94 -9.94 -26.68
N VAL A 125 14.01 -9.27 -26.00
CA VAL A 125 12.64 -9.05 -26.48
C VAL A 125 12.65 -8.05 -27.63
N ASN A 126 12.18 -8.45 -28.80
CA ASN A 126 12.11 -7.58 -29.97
C ASN A 126 10.94 -6.58 -29.83
N PRO A 127 11.09 -5.31 -30.23
CA PRO A 127 9.97 -4.35 -30.25
C PRO A 127 8.73 -4.83 -31.01
N ALA A 128 8.90 -5.67 -32.03
CA ALA A 128 7.80 -6.23 -32.82
C ALA A 128 6.93 -7.24 -32.05
N ALA A 129 7.42 -7.82 -30.95
CA ALA A 129 6.74 -8.85 -30.15
C ALA A 129 5.46 -8.37 -29.42
N THR A 130 5.08 -7.10 -29.58
CA THR A 130 4.05 -6.44 -28.77
C THR A 130 2.65 -6.44 -29.39
N VAL A 131 2.41 -7.21 -30.47
CA VAL A 131 1.21 -7.06 -31.31
C VAL A 131 0.60 -8.41 -31.71
N GLY A 132 -0.07 -9.12 -30.77
CA GLY A 132 -0.77 -10.36 -31.12
C GLY A 132 -1.10 -11.30 -29.94
N ALA A 133 -1.93 -12.31 -30.21
CA ALA A 133 -2.13 -13.46 -29.32
C ALA A 133 -1.25 -14.62 -29.80
N GLY A 134 -0.47 -15.24 -28.91
CA GLY A 134 0.53 -16.27 -29.26
C GLY A 134 1.96 -15.74 -29.47
N ASP A 135 2.19 -14.43 -29.31
CA ASP A 135 3.50 -13.80 -29.35
C ASP A 135 4.30 -14.08 -28.07
N LEU A 136 5.61 -14.30 -28.19
CA LEU A 136 6.49 -14.64 -27.06
C LEU A 136 6.90 -13.42 -26.22
N ASN A 137 5.95 -12.63 -25.71
CA ASN A 137 6.27 -11.39 -24.99
C ASN A 137 6.20 -11.47 -23.46
N PHE A 138 5.35 -12.31 -22.87
CA PHE A 138 5.23 -12.49 -21.42
C PHE A 138 4.90 -11.24 -20.60
N GLY A 139 4.54 -10.12 -21.25
CA GLY A 139 4.44 -8.80 -20.62
C GLY A 139 5.80 -8.11 -20.41
N PHE A 140 6.88 -8.61 -21.00
CA PHE A 140 8.21 -8.00 -20.93
C PHE A 140 8.33 -6.76 -21.83
N SER A 141 9.17 -5.82 -21.39
CA SER A 141 9.43 -4.59 -22.13
C SER A 141 10.28 -4.88 -23.37
N ALA A 142 10.01 -4.18 -24.47
CA ALA A 142 10.88 -4.24 -25.65
C ALA A 142 12.35 -3.90 -25.28
N GLY A 143 13.28 -4.69 -25.78
CA GLY A 143 14.71 -4.60 -25.47
C GLY A 143 15.11 -5.20 -24.11
N ALA A 144 14.17 -5.72 -23.31
CA ALA A 144 14.51 -6.40 -22.06
C ALA A 144 15.16 -7.76 -22.35
N SER A 145 16.02 -8.19 -21.42
CA SER A 145 16.53 -9.56 -21.39
C SER A 145 15.45 -10.50 -20.86
N ALA A 146 15.25 -11.62 -21.54
CA ALA A 146 14.34 -12.70 -21.15
C ALA A 146 15.12 -14.01 -21.05
N SER A 147 15.12 -14.64 -19.87
CA SER A 147 15.74 -15.95 -19.66
C SER A 147 14.67 -17.03 -19.53
N ILE A 148 14.70 -18.01 -20.42
CA ILE A 148 13.74 -19.11 -20.49
C ILE A 148 14.48 -20.41 -20.20
N ALA A 149 14.00 -21.20 -19.24
CA ALA A 149 14.58 -22.49 -18.91
C ALA A 149 13.50 -23.54 -18.64
N ASN A 150 13.75 -24.75 -19.11
CA ASN A 150 12.99 -25.96 -18.79
C ASN A 150 13.80 -26.83 -17.86
N TYR A 151 13.17 -27.35 -16.82
CA TYR A 151 13.71 -28.34 -15.89
C TYR A 151 12.85 -29.58 -16.00
N ARG A 152 13.42 -30.64 -16.56
CA ARG A 152 12.72 -31.91 -16.74
C ARG A 152 13.10 -32.89 -15.65
N ARG A 153 12.09 -33.43 -14.96
CA ARG A 153 12.27 -34.44 -13.92
C ARG A 153 12.51 -35.83 -14.50
N PHE A 154 13.44 -36.55 -13.90
CA PHE A 154 13.74 -37.95 -14.18
C PHE A 154 13.84 -38.72 -12.87
N ALA A 155 13.08 -39.80 -12.75
CA ALA A 155 13.20 -40.73 -11.62
C ALA A 155 14.40 -41.66 -11.85
N THR A 156 15.22 -41.90 -10.84
CA THR A 156 16.36 -42.84 -10.91
C THR A 156 15.98 -44.27 -10.50
N LYS A 157 14.75 -44.48 -10.02
CA LYS A 157 14.21 -45.80 -9.66
C LYS A 157 12.96 -46.13 -10.49
N PRO A 158 12.75 -47.42 -10.84
CA PRO A 158 13.57 -48.59 -10.48
C PRO A 158 14.88 -48.72 -11.28
N SER A 159 15.05 -47.97 -12.37
CA SER A 159 16.27 -47.95 -13.19
C SER A 159 16.62 -46.51 -13.56
N PRO A 160 17.89 -46.09 -13.43
CA PRO A 160 18.29 -44.73 -13.74
C PRO A 160 18.38 -44.51 -15.26
N PRO A 161 17.86 -43.38 -15.78
CA PRO A 161 18.04 -43.03 -17.19
C PRO A 161 19.50 -42.78 -17.55
N GLU A 162 19.88 -43.08 -18.79
CA GLU A 162 21.17 -42.64 -19.32
C GLU A 162 21.24 -41.11 -19.38
N LEU A 163 22.42 -40.58 -19.09
CA LEU A 163 22.68 -39.14 -19.06
C LEU A 163 22.39 -38.49 -20.43
N VAL A 164 22.91 -39.09 -21.51
CA VAL A 164 22.75 -38.58 -22.87
C VAL A 164 21.27 -38.63 -23.29
N ASP A 165 20.57 -39.72 -22.99
CA ASP A 165 19.13 -39.85 -23.27
C ASP A 165 18.31 -38.79 -22.52
N ALA A 166 18.64 -38.52 -21.26
CA ALA A 166 17.96 -37.51 -20.46
C ALA A 166 18.19 -36.09 -21.02
N ILE A 167 19.40 -35.77 -21.46
CA ILE A 167 19.73 -34.51 -22.14
C ILE A 167 18.96 -34.40 -23.47
N GLN A 168 19.05 -35.43 -24.32
CA GLN A 168 18.31 -35.48 -25.59
C GLN A 168 16.82 -35.28 -25.37
N SER A 169 16.24 -35.97 -24.39
CA SER A 169 14.82 -35.87 -24.11
C SER A 169 14.43 -34.49 -23.57
N THR A 170 15.28 -33.86 -22.76
CA THR A 170 15.03 -32.51 -22.22
C THR A 170 15.01 -31.46 -23.32
N ILE A 171 15.95 -31.54 -24.26
CA ILE A 171 16.07 -30.57 -25.35
C ILE A 171 15.02 -30.85 -26.43
N ALA A 172 14.84 -32.12 -26.82
CA ALA A 172 13.80 -32.51 -27.78
C ALA A 172 12.39 -32.15 -27.30
N GLY A 173 12.16 -32.17 -25.99
CA GLY A 173 10.90 -31.79 -25.36
C GLY A 173 10.88 -30.36 -24.81
N PHE A 174 11.78 -29.48 -25.26
CA PHE A 174 11.82 -28.09 -24.79
C PHE A 174 10.52 -27.35 -25.19
N VAL A 175 9.94 -26.61 -24.25
CA VAL A 175 8.66 -25.90 -24.40
C VAL A 175 8.81 -24.43 -23.99
N ILE A 176 8.16 -23.53 -24.71
CA ILE A 176 7.94 -22.16 -24.30
C ILE A 176 6.42 -22.02 -24.09
N PRO A 177 5.92 -21.78 -22.87
CA PRO A 177 4.49 -21.79 -22.58
C PRO A 177 3.80 -20.51 -23.06
N ALA A 178 3.64 -20.36 -24.38
CA ALA A 178 3.03 -19.19 -25.00
C ALA A 178 1.55 -19.40 -25.35
N ASP A 179 1.13 -20.65 -25.55
CA ASP A 179 -0.27 -21.03 -25.65
C ASP A 179 -0.63 -22.25 -24.78
N ILE A 180 -1.89 -22.69 -24.87
CA ILE A 180 -2.42 -23.77 -24.04
C ILE A 180 -1.91 -25.13 -24.54
N GLU A 181 -1.67 -25.26 -25.84
CA GLU A 181 -1.14 -26.46 -26.47
C GLU A 181 0.30 -26.73 -25.98
N ASP A 182 1.07 -25.69 -25.68
CA ASP A 182 2.38 -25.81 -25.02
C ASP A 182 2.28 -26.39 -23.60
N PHE A 183 1.18 -26.10 -22.90
CA PHE A 183 0.95 -26.65 -21.57
C PHE A 183 0.71 -28.16 -21.64
N GLU A 184 0.06 -28.63 -22.71
CA GLU A 184 -0.15 -30.05 -22.99
C GLU A 184 1.14 -30.75 -23.43
N ALA A 185 1.99 -30.05 -24.21
CA ALA A 185 3.28 -30.56 -24.68
C ALA A 185 4.31 -30.73 -23.53
N SER A 186 4.15 -30.00 -22.44
CA SER A 186 5.04 -30.04 -21.27
C SER A 186 5.00 -31.41 -20.56
N PRO A 187 6.15 -32.09 -20.34
CA PRO A 187 6.20 -33.36 -19.63
C PRO A 187 5.72 -33.26 -18.16
N VAL A 188 5.06 -34.30 -17.66
CA VAL A 188 4.66 -34.33 -16.23
C VAL A 188 5.88 -34.26 -15.31
N GLY A 189 5.81 -33.39 -14.31
CA GLY A 189 6.89 -33.09 -13.38
C GLY A 189 7.87 -32.03 -13.88
N SER A 190 7.69 -31.49 -15.10
CA SER A 190 8.55 -30.41 -15.59
C SER A 190 8.20 -29.07 -14.95
N VAL A 191 9.22 -28.23 -14.85
CA VAL A 191 9.12 -26.82 -14.45
C VAL A 191 9.65 -25.97 -15.59
N VAL A 192 8.91 -24.95 -15.99
CA VAL A 192 9.34 -23.95 -16.96
C VAL A 192 9.43 -22.61 -16.24
N THR A 193 10.54 -21.91 -16.39
CA THR A 193 10.73 -20.58 -15.82
C THR A 193 11.03 -19.59 -16.93
N ILE A 194 10.36 -18.44 -16.91
CA ILE A 194 10.59 -17.32 -17.81
C ILE A 194 10.82 -16.08 -16.96
N ASN A 195 12.03 -15.54 -16.97
CA ASN A 195 12.44 -14.38 -16.18
C ASN A 195 12.64 -13.17 -17.09
N GLY A 196 12.23 -12.00 -16.62
CA GLY A 196 12.47 -10.75 -17.34
C GLY A 196 11.94 -9.52 -16.62
N THR A 197 12.11 -8.37 -17.26
CA THR A 197 11.64 -7.07 -16.76
C THR A 197 10.52 -6.56 -17.65
N GLY A 198 9.40 -6.18 -17.04
CA GLY A 198 8.21 -5.84 -17.80
C GLY A 198 7.09 -5.22 -16.98
N SER A 199 5.87 -5.39 -17.48
CA SER A 199 4.66 -4.91 -16.84
C SER A 199 3.54 -5.96 -16.88
N LEU A 200 2.94 -6.21 -15.73
CA LEU A 200 1.72 -6.97 -15.57
C LEU A 200 0.54 -6.00 -15.45
N LYS A 201 -0.49 -6.18 -16.28
CA LYS A 201 -1.72 -5.37 -16.29
C LYS A 201 -2.88 -6.20 -15.79
N PHE A 202 -3.83 -5.55 -15.13
CA PHE A 202 -5.10 -6.14 -14.76
C PHE A 202 -6.13 -5.08 -14.41
N SER A 203 -7.37 -5.53 -14.24
CA SER A 203 -8.51 -4.71 -13.88
C SER A 203 -9.25 -5.32 -12.70
N ALA A 204 -9.69 -4.50 -11.75
CA ALA A 204 -10.46 -4.96 -10.61
C ALA A 204 -11.51 -3.92 -10.22
N THR A 205 -12.55 -4.37 -9.53
CA THR A 205 -13.45 -3.48 -8.79
C THR A 205 -12.89 -3.28 -7.38
N ALA A 206 -12.60 -2.04 -7.02
CA ALA A 206 -12.20 -1.69 -5.66
C ALA A 206 -13.41 -1.18 -4.88
N ASN A 207 -13.66 -1.81 -3.73
CA ASN A 207 -14.68 -1.36 -2.77
C ASN A 207 -13.98 -0.71 -1.58
N LEU A 208 -14.06 0.62 -1.49
CA LEU A 208 -13.35 1.38 -0.46
C LEU A 208 -14.34 1.92 0.58
N LEU A 209 -14.06 1.67 1.86
CA LEU A 209 -14.83 2.24 2.97
C LEU A 209 -14.45 3.71 3.16
N THR A 210 -15.42 4.61 3.15
CA THR A 210 -15.16 6.04 3.34
C THR A 210 -14.96 6.35 4.82
N ALA A 211 -13.77 6.86 5.16
CA ALA A 211 -13.44 7.40 6.48
C ALA A 211 -13.46 8.93 6.41
N VAL A 212 -14.60 9.51 6.78
CA VAL A 212 -14.81 10.97 6.74
C VAL A 212 -14.27 11.60 8.02
N ASN A 213 -13.38 12.58 7.86
CA ASN A 213 -12.88 13.44 8.91
C ASN A 213 -13.47 14.85 8.75
N PRO A 214 -14.60 15.15 9.40
CA PRO A 214 -15.24 16.46 9.34
C PRO A 214 -14.50 17.44 10.25
N LEU A 215 -13.92 18.48 9.66
CA LEU A 215 -13.11 19.45 10.36
C LEU A 215 -13.71 20.86 10.25
N ALA A 216 -13.72 21.59 11.36
CA ALA A 216 -14.08 23.00 11.42
C ALA A 216 -12.94 23.87 10.87
N SER A 217 -13.27 25.01 10.25
CA SER A 217 -12.27 26.03 9.95
C SER A 217 -12.25 27.11 11.03
N ALA A 218 -11.20 27.94 11.02
CA ALA A 218 -11.02 29.01 12.00
C ALA A 218 -12.16 30.05 12.02
N SER A 219 -13.03 30.14 11.01
CA SER A 219 -14.09 31.15 10.90
C SER A 219 -15.50 30.57 11.03
N LEU A 220 -15.90 30.20 12.24
CA LEU A 220 -17.20 29.54 12.48
C LEU A 220 -18.39 30.50 12.44
N PRO A 221 -19.47 30.15 11.72
CA PRO A 221 -20.71 30.92 11.71
C PRO A 221 -21.49 30.76 13.02
N ALA A 222 -22.45 31.65 13.22
CA ALA A 222 -23.31 31.73 14.39
C ALA A 222 -24.77 31.94 13.92
N PRO A 223 -25.69 30.96 14.10
CA PRO A 223 -25.48 29.60 14.61
C PRO A 223 -24.64 28.69 13.70
N LEU A 224 -24.18 27.55 14.23
CA LEU A 224 -23.57 26.52 13.41
C LEU A 224 -24.66 25.82 12.58
N PRO A 225 -24.44 25.60 11.27
CA PRO A 225 -25.38 24.83 10.47
C PRO A 225 -25.36 23.36 10.89
N PRO A 226 -26.49 22.64 10.73
CA PRO A 226 -26.48 21.19 10.86
C PRO A 226 -25.56 20.58 9.80
N VAL A 227 -24.71 19.63 10.23
CA VAL A 227 -23.78 18.91 9.35
C VAL A 227 -24.46 17.68 8.78
N ALA A 228 -24.66 17.64 7.47
CA ALA A 228 -25.35 16.58 6.72
C ALA A 228 -24.35 15.54 6.18
N LEU A 229 -23.85 14.69 7.07
CA LEU A 229 -22.86 13.65 6.73
C LEU A 229 -23.32 12.25 7.11
N LYS A 230 -22.79 11.27 6.40
CA LYS A 230 -22.95 9.84 6.64
C LYS A 230 -21.59 9.23 7.00
N ALA A 231 -21.55 8.46 8.08
CA ALA A 231 -20.38 7.67 8.46
C ALA A 231 -20.45 6.26 7.85
N GLY A 232 -19.29 5.67 7.51
CA GLY A 232 -19.19 4.27 7.11
C GLY A 232 -19.79 3.92 5.74
N GLY A 233 -19.95 4.91 4.85
CA GLY A 233 -20.29 4.64 3.45
C GLY A 233 -19.18 3.88 2.71
N SER A 234 -19.46 3.48 1.48
CA SER A 234 -18.47 2.84 0.61
C SER A 234 -18.58 3.38 -0.81
N ILE A 235 -17.44 3.43 -1.51
CA ILE A 235 -17.37 3.76 -2.92
C ILE A 235 -16.86 2.54 -3.71
N SER A 236 -17.56 2.20 -4.78
CA SER A 236 -17.19 1.11 -5.70
C SER A 236 -16.78 1.68 -7.05
N VAL A 237 -15.54 1.39 -7.45
CA VAL A 237 -14.92 1.89 -8.68
C VAL A 237 -14.24 0.76 -9.44
N GLY A 238 -14.28 0.83 -10.77
CA GLY A 238 -13.37 0.05 -11.59
C GLY A 238 -11.97 0.62 -11.45
N VAL A 239 -10.96 -0.22 -11.61
CA VAL A 239 -9.56 0.20 -11.52
C VAL A 239 -8.76 -0.60 -12.53
N ALA A 240 -7.98 0.09 -13.35
CA ALA A 240 -6.91 -0.53 -14.12
C ALA A 240 -5.59 -0.35 -13.37
N VAL A 241 -4.79 -1.40 -13.28
CA VAL A 241 -3.51 -1.35 -12.57
C VAL A 241 -2.42 -1.97 -13.42
N GLN A 242 -1.22 -1.41 -13.29
CA GLN A 242 0.00 -1.89 -13.89
C GLN A 242 1.07 -2.07 -12.80
N LEU A 243 1.63 -3.27 -12.72
CA LEU A 243 2.79 -3.61 -11.90
C LEU A 243 4.00 -3.74 -12.80
N SER A 244 5.05 -2.96 -12.55
CA SER A 244 6.26 -2.94 -13.38
C SER A 244 7.50 -3.29 -12.57
N GLY A 245 8.34 -4.18 -13.09
CA GLY A 245 9.61 -4.57 -12.47
C GLY A 245 10.09 -5.94 -12.95
N GLU A 246 10.99 -6.54 -12.17
CA GLU A 246 11.53 -7.88 -12.42
C GLU A 246 10.60 -8.96 -11.87
N TYR A 247 10.23 -9.94 -12.71
CA TYR A 247 9.39 -11.05 -12.31
C TYR A 247 9.72 -12.34 -13.07
N GLN A 248 9.22 -13.44 -12.52
CA GLN A 248 9.23 -14.76 -13.14
C GLN A 248 7.81 -15.21 -13.43
N VAL A 249 7.58 -15.71 -14.64
CA VAL A 249 6.46 -16.61 -14.95
C VAL A 249 6.96 -18.03 -14.77
N ARG A 250 6.31 -18.80 -13.89
CA ARG A 250 6.65 -20.20 -13.61
C ARG A 250 5.47 -21.10 -13.94
N LEU A 251 5.73 -22.11 -14.76
CA LEU A 251 4.77 -23.18 -15.07
C LEU A 251 5.28 -24.48 -14.45
N THR A 252 4.45 -25.15 -13.66
CA THR A 252 4.74 -26.49 -13.12
C THR A 252 3.69 -27.48 -13.61
N LYS A 253 4.11 -28.53 -14.31
CA LYS A 253 3.22 -29.59 -14.80
C LYS A 253 3.04 -30.65 -13.71
N SER A 254 1.99 -30.54 -12.90
CA SER A 254 1.74 -31.46 -11.77
C SER A 254 1.05 -32.77 -12.18
N GLY A 255 0.43 -32.80 -13.35
CA GLY A 255 -0.17 -34.00 -13.93
C GLY A 255 -0.45 -33.84 -15.42
N PRO A 256 -0.96 -34.88 -16.12
CA PRO A 256 -1.15 -34.82 -17.57
C PRO A 256 -2.00 -33.64 -18.06
N GLN A 257 -2.99 -33.24 -17.27
CA GLN A 257 -3.92 -32.14 -17.57
C GLN A 257 -3.88 -31.05 -16.49
N GLN A 258 -2.97 -31.15 -15.52
CA GLN A 258 -2.91 -30.27 -14.35
C GLN A 258 -1.64 -29.44 -14.41
N VAL A 259 -1.81 -28.12 -14.36
CA VAL A 259 -0.74 -27.14 -14.48
C VAL A 259 -0.90 -26.12 -13.38
N ARG A 260 0.20 -25.72 -12.76
CA ARG A 260 0.27 -24.55 -11.88
C ARG A 260 1.01 -23.44 -12.61
N LEU A 261 0.36 -22.28 -12.74
CA LEU A 261 0.93 -21.08 -13.34
C LEU A 261 1.05 -20.00 -12.27
N GLY A 262 2.25 -19.47 -12.08
CA GLY A 262 2.51 -18.41 -11.11
C GLY A 262 3.31 -17.25 -11.69
N PHE A 263 3.07 -16.07 -11.14
CA PHE A 263 3.76 -14.82 -11.44
C PHE A 263 4.41 -14.31 -10.17
N TYR A 264 5.74 -14.31 -10.12
CA TYR A 264 6.52 -14.09 -8.91
C TYR A 264 7.33 -12.82 -9.01
N ARG A 265 7.24 -11.95 -8.00
CA ARG A 265 8.17 -10.83 -7.82
C ARG A 265 9.53 -11.39 -7.43
N LYS A 266 10.61 -10.85 -7.98
CA LYS A 266 11.96 -11.18 -7.53
C LYS A 266 12.22 -10.63 -6.13
N SER A 267 12.70 -11.46 -5.21
CA SER A 267 13.08 -11.07 -3.85
C SER A 267 14.14 -9.95 -3.86
N GLY A 268 14.05 -9.05 -2.90
CA GLY A 268 14.89 -7.86 -2.82
C GLY A 268 14.59 -6.76 -3.85
N THR A 269 13.60 -6.94 -4.74
CA THR A 269 13.19 -5.92 -5.72
C THR A 269 11.79 -5.37 -5.42
N ALA A 270 11.52 -4.14 -5.86
CA ALA A 270 10.22 -3.50 -5.72
C ALA A 270 9.48 -3.47 -7.07
N PHE A 271 8.18 -3.73 -7.06
CA PHE A 271 7.34 -3.33 -8.18
C PHE A 271 7.00 -1.85 -8.09
N SER A 272 7.09 -1.16 -9.23
CA SER A 272 6.40 0.10 -9.43
C SER A 272 4.93 -0.17 -9.69
N ILE A 273 4.05 0.50 -8.98
CA ILE A 273 2.60 0.31 -9.06
C ILE A 273 2.00 1.59 -9.62
N LYS A 274 1.22 1.45 -10.68
CA LYS A 274 0.39 2.53 -11.22
C LYS A 274 -1.06 2.07 -11.23
N ALA A 275 -1.91 2.75 -10.49
CA ALA A 275 -3.35 2.52 -10.54
C ALA A 275 -4.05 3.66 -11.28
N THR A 276 -5.16 3.35 -11.92
CA THR A 276 -6.05 4.33 -12.55
C THR A 276 -7.48 3.93 -12.26
N ALA A 277 -8.09 4.64 -11.33
CA ALA A 277 -9.50 4.47 -11.04
C ALA A 277 -10.34 4.92 -12.24
N SER A 278 -11.35 4.12 -12.56
CA SER A 278 -12.35 4.41 -13.57
C SER A 278 -13.73 4.33 -12.94
N ALA A 279 -14.40 5.47 -12.90
CA ALA A 279 -15.85 5.55 -12.80
C ALA A 279 -16.27 6.50 -13.91
N GLY A 280 -17.34 6.19 -14.65
CA GLY A 280 -17.75 6.91 -15.86
C GLY A 280 -17.57 8.41 -15.72
N VAL A 281 -16.48 8.94 -16.30
CA VAL A 281 -16.14 10.36 -16.23
C VAL A 281 -17.15 11.07 -17.11
N SER A 282 -17.96 11.92 -16.50
CA SER A 282 -19.07 12.58 -17.15
C SER A 282 -18.90 14.08 -17.03
N ALA A 283 -19.15 14.81 -18.13
CA ALA A 283 -19.10 16.27 -18.16
C ALA A 283 -20.21 16.94 -17.32
N ASN A 284 -21.12 16.14 -16.74
CA ASN A 284 -22.18 16.55 -15.83
C ASN A 284 -22.00 15.89 -14.47
N VAL A 285 -22.59 16.47 -13.43
CA VAL A 285 -22.70 15.82 -12.10
C VAL A 285 -23.97 14.98 -12.06
N GLY A 286 -23.89 13.73 -11.63
CA GLY A 286 -24.98 12.75 -11.55
C GLY A 286 -24.55 11.47 -10.80
N GLU A 287 -25.51 10.62 -10.45
CA GLU A 287 -25.25 9.44 -9.58
C GLU A 287 -24.25 8.42 -10.17
N GLY A 288 -24.08 8.41 -11.49
CA GLY A 288 -23.16 7.48 -12.18
C GLY A 288 -21.70 7.91 -12.21
N ASP A 289 -21.39 9.21 -12.04
CA ASP A 289 -20.01 9.70 -12.08
C ASP A 289 -19.33 9.63 -10.70
N ILE A 290 -18.01 9.81 -10.68
CA ILE A 290 -17.21 9.63 -9.47
C ILE A 290 -17.55 10.62 -8.35
N LEU A 291 -17.92 11.86 -8.68
CA LEU A 291 -18.34 12.87 -7.70
C LEU A 291 -19.71 12.52 -7.13
N GLY A 292 -20.66 12.09 -7.97
CA GLY A 292 -21.97 11.62 -7.49
C GLY A 292 -21.88 10.38 -6.59
N LYS A 293 -21.02 9.42 -6.94
CA LYS A 293 -20.71 8.25 -6.11
C LYS A 293 -20.10 8.64 -4.76
N LEU A 294 -19.14 9.58 -4.76
CA LEU A 294 -18.56 10.11 -3.54
C LEU A 294 -19.65 10.73 -2.65
N ILE A 295 -20.44 11.67 -3.18
CA ILE A 295 -21.51 12.35 -2.43
C ILE A 295 -22.49 11.35 -1.83
N SER A 296 -22.90 10.34 -2.59
CA SER A 296 -23.80 9.28 -2.12
C SER A 296 -23.20 8.45 -0.97
N ALA A 297 -21.88 8.31 -0.93
CA ALA A 297 -21.19 7.59 0.13
C ALA A 297 -21.08 8.41 1.42
N ILE A 298 -20.88 9.73 1.33
CA ILE A 298 -20.52 10.56 2.50
C ILE A 298 -21.58 11.58 2.94
N SER A 299 -22.61 11.85 2.14
CA SER A 299 -23.73 12.73 2.52
C SER A 299 -24.86 11.96 3.18
N SER A 300 -25.53 12.58 4.16
CA SER A 300 -26.79 12.05 4.71
C SER A 300 -27.97 12.20 3.74
N ASP A 301 -27.89 13.10 2.77
CA ASP A 301 -28.86 13.29 1.69
C ASP A 301 -28.13 13.57 0.37
N GLY A 302 -27.56 12.50 -0.20
CA GLY A 302 -26.75 12.59 -1.41
C GLY A 302 -27.51 13.14 -2.61
N LYS A 303 -28.82 12.88 -2.72
CA LYS A 303 -29.65 13.41 -3.79
C LYS A 303 -29.76 14.92 -3.74
N ALA A 304 -30.02 15.48 -2.55
CA ALA A 304 -30.10 16.94 -2.39
C ALA A 304 -28.78 17.63 -2.70
N ASP A 305 -27.65 17.07 -2.26
CA ASP A 305 -26.31 17.60 -2.59
C ASP A 305 -26.01 17.54 -4.09
N THR A 306 -26.32 16.43 -4.75
CA THR A 306 -26.15 16.27 -6.21
C THR A 306 -27.03 17.25 -6.99
N ASP A 307 -28.30 17.38 -6.63
CA ASP A 307 -29.24 18.32 -7.26
C ASP A 307 -28.76 19.79 -7.09
N GLN A 308 -28.19 20.12 -5.93
CA GLN A 308 -27.64 21.46 -5.67
C GLN A 308 -26.42 21.74 -6.57
N LEU A 309 -25.51 20.78 -6.74
CA LEU A 309 -24.35 20.94 -7.63
C LEU A 309 -24.75 21.08 -9.10
N GLN A 310 -25.76 20.31 -9.54
CA GLN A 310 -26.31 20.44 -10.89
C GLN A 310 -26.90 21.84 -11.13
N LYS A 311 -27.64 22.39 -10.15
CA LYS A 311 -28.24 23.72 -10.24
C LYS A 311 -27.21 24.85 -10.21
N ALA A 312 -26.03 24.64 -9.61
CA ALA A 312 -24.99 25.64 -9.48
C ALA A 312 -24.27 26.00 -10.80
N ARG A 313 -24.53 25.26 -11.90
CA ARG A 313 -23.98 25.52 -13.24
C ARG A 313 -22.45 25.66 -13.26
N LEU A 314 -21.76 24.75 -12.57
CA LEU A 314 -20.31 24.61 -12.67
C LEU A 314 -19.89 24.45 -14.14
N THR A 315 -18.78 25.08 -14.53
CA THR A 315 -18.23 24.90 -15.88
C THR A 315 -17.71 23.46 -16.04
N PRO A 316 -17.68 22.91 -17.27
CA PRO A 316 -17.13 21.58 -17.52
C PRO A 316 -15.71 21.40 -16.97
N ASN A 317 -14.86 22.44 -17.08
CA ASN A 317 -13.50 22.42 -16.56
C ASN A 317 -13.44 22.34 -15.03
N GLN A 318 -14.38 22.99 -14.32
CA GLN A 318 -14.47 22.89 -12.86
C GLN A 318 -14.90 21.49 -12.43
N ILE A 319 -15.90 20.91 -13.12
CA ILE A 319 -16.36 19.55 -12.85
C ILE A 319 -15.22 18.56 -13.09
N GLN A 320 -14.51 18.69 -14.22
CA GLN A 320 -13.37 17.84 -14.56
C GLN A 320 -12.27 17.93 -13.50
N GLY A 321 -11.86 19.14 -13.08
CA GLY A 321 -10.82 19.29 -12.06
C GLY A 321 -11.17 18.67 -10.70
N ILE A 322 -12.46 18.68 -10.32
CA ILE A 322 -12.93 17.98 -9.11
C ILE A 322 -12.86 16.46 -9.32
N GLN A 323 -13.39 15.95 -10.43
CA GLN A 323 -13.37 14.52 -10.74
C GLN A 323 -11.94 13.98 -10.87
N ASP A 324 -11.01 14.74 -11.45
CA ASP A 324 -9.59 14.40 -11.58
C ASP A 324 -8.92 14.26 -10.22
N SER A 325 -9.20 15.20 -9.29
CA SER A 325 -8.65 15.16 -7.94
C SER A 325 -9.19 13.96 -7.14
N ILE A 326 -10.47 13.63 -7.28
CA ILE A 326 -11.08 12.44 -6.67
C ILE A 326 -10.48 11.16 -7.26
N THR A 327 -10.34 11.12 -8.59
CA THR A 327 -9.77 9.97 -9.31
C THR A 327 -8.32 9.73 -8.92
N ALA A 328 -7.50 10.79 -8.83
CA ALA A 328 -6.11 10.72 -8.39
C ALA A 328 -5.98 10.24 -6.93
N SER A 329 -6.84 10.76 -6.05
CA SER A 329 -6.92 10.37 -4.63
C SER A 329 -7.24 8.88 -4.46
N ILE A 330 -8.25 8.38 -5.18
CA ILE A 330 -8.65 6.96 -5.16
C ILE A 330 -7.53 6.08 -5.76
N SER A 331 -6.97 6.48 -6.91
CA SER A 331 -5.89 5.75 -7.55
C SER A 331 -4.69 5.60 -6.61
N ARG A 332 -4.29 6.69 -5.95
CA ARG A 332 -3.19 6.66 -4.98
C ARG A 332 -3.51 5.81 -3.75
N THR A 333 -4.74 5.87 -3.25
CA THR A 333 -5.19 5.00 -2.15
C THR A 333 -5.04 3.52 -2.50
N ILE A 334 -5.39 3.14 -3.73
CA ILE A 334 -5.26 1.77 -4.23
C ILE A 334 -3.81 1.38 -4.41
N GLU A 335 -2.95 2.24 -4.97
CA GLU A 335 -1.50 1.98 -5.05
C GLU A 335 -0.91 1.64 -3.69
N VAL A 336 -1.22 2.45 -2.68
CA VAL A 336 -0.75 2.25 -1.30
C VAL A 336 -1.33 0.97 -0.67
N ALA A 337 -2.53 0.55 -1.05
CA ALA A 337 -3.12 -0.71 -0.62
C ALA A 337 -2.39 -1.92 -1.25
N ILE A 338 -2.12 -1.87 -2.56
CA ILE A 338 -1.42 -2.96 -3.27
C ILE A 338 0.03 -3.07 -2.80
N SER A 339 0.72 -1.94 -2.58
CA SER A 339 2.05 -1.93 -1.98
C SER A 339 2.04 -2.63 -0.62
N ALA A 340 0.98 -2.45 0.18
CA ALA A 340 0.86 -3.08 1.49
C ALA A 340 0.72 -4.61 1.37
N GLU A 341 -0.07 -5.09 0.41
CA GLU A 341 -0.25 -6.53 0.14
C GLU A 341 1.03 -7.18 -0.40
N LEU A 342 1.76 -6.49 -1.29
CA LEU A 342 3.05 -6.97 -1.81
C LEU A 342 4.16 -6.97 -0.75
N GLY A 343 4.07 -6.09 0.24
CA GLY A 343 5.02 -6.01 1.36
C GLY A 343 4.65 -6.91 2.55
N SER A 344 3.39 -7.28 2.74
CA SER A 344 2.91 -8.13 3.84
C SER A 344 3.11 -9.60 3.55
N THR A 345 3.18 -9.96 2.27
CA THR A 345 3.55 -11.30 1.85
C THR A 345 5.00 -11.53 2.24
N GLU A 346 5.28 -12.64 2.96
CA GLU A 346 6.65 -13.18 3.06
C GLU A 346 7.30 -12.97 1.69
N GLN A 347 8.47 -12.32 1.65
CA GLN A 347 9.11 -11.66 0.49
C GLN A 347 9.41 -12.59 -0.71
N GLU A 348 8.83 -13.77 -0.66
CA GLU A 348 9.15 -15.06 -1.24
C GLU A 348 7.88 -15.73 -1.79
N THR A 349 6.84 -15.01 -2.23
CA THR A 349 5.63 -15.69 -2.70
C THR A 349 5.02 -15.07 -3.94
N ALA A 350 4.39 -15.90 -4.78
CA ALA A 350 3.72 -15.49 -6.02
C ALA A 350 2.73 -14.33 -5.80
N ALA A 351 2.82 -13.29 -6.64
CA ALA A 351 1.80 -12.24 -6.72
C ALA A 351 0.47 -12.81 -7.25
N PHE A 352 0.56 -13.77 -8.16
CA PHE A 352 -0.59 -14.51 -8.67
C PHE A 352 -0.25 -15.99 -8.82
N LEU A 353 -1.15 -16.87 -8.40
CA LEU A 353 -0.97 -18.32 -8.51
C LEU A 353 -2.29 -19.00 -8.89
N TYR A 354 -2.27 -19.77 -9.96
CA TYR A 354 -3.43 -20.45 -10.51
C TYR A 354 -3.16 -21.94 -10.70
N ASP A 355 -4.12 -22.78 -10.29
CA ASP A 355 -4.21 -24.17 -10.72
C ASP A 355 -5.12 -24.25 -11.95
N ILE A 356 -4.65 -24.94 -12.98
CA ILE A 356 -5.28 -25.02 -14.30
C ILE A 356 -5.50 -26.49 -14.65
N ASN A 357 -6.75 -26.85 -14.92
CA ASN A 357 -7.13 -28.10 -15.56
C ASN A 357 -7.39 -27.85 -17.05
N VAL A 358 -6.41 -28.19 -17.88
CA VAL A 358 -6.41 -27.89 -19.32
C VAL A 358 -7.63 -28.49 -20.03
N SER A 359 -7.98 -29.74 -19.70
CA SER A 359 -9.13 -30.44 -20.28
C SER A 359 -10.50 -29.83 -19.95
N SER A 360 -10.58 -28.95 -18.95
CA SER A 360 -11.82 -28.31 -18.49
C SER A 360 -11.92 -26.84 -18.90
N LEU A 361 -10.97 -26.33 -19.70
CA LEU A 361 -10.96 -24.94 -20.12
C LEU A 361 -12.08 -24.64 -21.14
N SER A 362 -12.94 -23.69 -20.80
CA SER A 362 -13.89 -23.10 -21.74
C SER A 362 -13.17 -22.17 -22.73
N PRO A 363 -13.80 -21.78 -23.86
CA PRO A 363 -13.23 -20.78 -24.76
C PRO A 363 -12.86 -19.46 -24.06
N ILE A 364 -13.71 -19.00 -23.12
CA ILE A 364 -13.46 -17.79 -22.33
C ILE A 364 -12.23 -17.98 -21.44
N SER A 365 -12.11 -19.15 -20.78
CA SER A 365 -10.95 -19.49 -19.95
C SER A 365 -9.64 -19.53 -20.75
N ARG A 366 -9.67 -20.07 -21.98
CA ARG A 366 -8.50 -20.11 -22.87
C ARG A 366 -8.06 -18.70 -23.26
N THR A 367 -9.00 -17.84 -23.68
CA THR A 367 -8.71 -16.44 -24.00
C THR A 367 -8.13 -15.69 -22.79
N ALA A 368 -8.66 -15.92 -21.58
CA ALA A 368 -8.16 -15.29 -20.38
C ALA A 368 -6.71 -15.71 -20.05
N LEU A 369 -6.38 -16.99 -20.20
CA LEU A 369 -5.01 -17.49 -20.02
C LEU A 369 -4.04 -16.97 -21.08
N HIS A 370 -4.44 -16.91 -22.35
CA HIS A 370 -3.61 -16.31 -23.40
C HIS A 370 -3.29 -14.84 -23.12
N ARG A 371 -4.26 -14.05 -22.66
CA ARG A 371 -4.01 -12.67 -22.24
C ARG A 371 -3.04 -12.60 -21.06
N ALA A 372 -3.21 -13.48 -20.07
CA ALA A 372 -2.32 -13.52 -18.90
C ALA A 372 -0.88 -13.90 -19.27
N LEU A 373 -0.69 -14.81 -20.23
CA LEU A 373 0.62 -15.15 -20.78
C LEU A 373 1.25 -13.98 -21.54
N ASN A 374 0.49 -12.97 -21.95
CA ASN A 374 0.99 -11.72 -22.53
C ASN A 374 1.13 -10.59 -21.49
N GLY A 375 1.06 -10.93 -20.20
CA GLY A 375 1.13 -9.98 -19.09
C GLY A 375 -0.17 -9.23 -18.80
N ASP A 376 -1.30 -9.58 -19.41
CA ASP A 376 -2.61 -9.01 -19.10
C ASP A 376 -3.48 -10.01 -18.32
N LEU A 377 -3.39 -9.95 -16.99
CA LEU A 377 -4.15 -10.77 -16.06
C LEU A 377 -5.56 -10.25 -15.81
N GLY A 378 -6.02 -9.20 -16.50
CA GLY A 378 -7.34 -8.60 -16.25
C GLY A 378 -8.46 -9.62 -16.33
N ALA A 379 -8.46 -10.46 -17.37
CA ALA A 379 -9.49 -11.48 -17.56
C ALA A 379 -9.45 -12.62 -16.52
N LEU A 380 -8.33 -12.82 -15.80
CA LEU A 380 -8.22 -13.79 -14.70
C LEU A 380 -8.64 -13.22 -13.34
N THR A 381 -8.72 -11.89 -13.25
CA THR A 381 -8.97 -11.13 -12.01
C THR A 381 -10.32 -10.39 -12.05
N GLU A 382 -11.06 -10.49 -13.15
CA GLU A 382 -12.35 -9.82 -13.32
C GLU A 382 -13.50 -10.59 -12.63
N ASP A 383 -14.24 -9.85 -11.80
CA ASP A 383 -15.55 -10.08 -11.16
C ASP A 383 -16.07 -11.49 -10.77
N ALA A 384 -16.71 -11.56 -9.59
CA ALA A 384 -17.20 -12.78 -8.94
C ALA A 384 -18.32 -13.55 -9.70
N GLY A 385 -18.82 -13.00 -10.81
CA GLY A 385 -19.89 -13.58 -11.63
C GLY A 385 -19.43 -14.42 -12.82
N LEU A 386 -18.17 -14.30 -13.25
CA LEU A 386 -17.62 -15.04 -14.39
C LEU A 386 -16.88 -16.28 -13.89
N THR A 387 -17.52 -17.44 -13.98
CA THR A 387 -16.87 -18.70 -13.63
C THR A 387 -15.91 -19.14 -14.74
N LEU A 388 -14.61 -18.95 -14.53
CA LEU A 388 -13.58 -19.45 -15.44
C LEU A 388 -13.41 -20.97 -15.26
N SER A 389 -14.13 -21.75 -16.08
CA SER A 389 -14.05 -23.21 -16.05
C SER A 389 -12.60 -23.69 -16.23
N GLY A 390 -12.17 -24.62 -15.37
CA GLY A 390 -10.82 -25.18 -15.41
C GLY A 390 -9.72 -24.30 -14.80
N ILE A 391 -10.03 -23.12 -14.25
CA ILE A 391 -9.04 -22.23 -13.61
C ILE A 391 -9.44 -22.01 -12.15
N ARG A 392 -8.51 -22.20 -11.22
CA ARG A 392 -8.69 -21.92 -9.80
C ARG A 392 -7.57 -20.99 -9.31
N ALA A 393 -7.94 -19.79 -8.88
CA ALA A 393 -7.01 -18.90 -8.18
C ALA A 393 -6.67 -19.47 -6.80
N ILE A 394 -5.38 -19.73 -6.57
CA ILE A 394 -4.82 -20.10 -5.27
C ILE A 394 -4.39 -18.84 -4.54
N ARG A 395 -3.85 -17.87 -5.28
CA ARG A 395 -3.46 -16.57 -4.76
C ARG A 395 -3.72 -15.48 -5.79
N ASP A 396 -4.30 -14.41 -5.28
CA ASP A 396 -4.60 -13.18 -6.00
C ASP A 396 -4.42 -12.03 -5.00
N ILE A 397 -3.33 -11.27 -5.13
CA ILE A 397 -3.06 -10.12 -4.23
C ILE A 397 -4.13 -9.02 -4.32
N PHE A 398 -5.09 -9.10 -5.25
CA PHE A 398 -6.20 -8.17 -5.40
C PHE A 398 -7.50 -8.63 -4.76
N ALA A 399 -7.55 -9.85 -4.21
CA ALA A 399 -8.73 -10.34 -3.50
C ALA A 399 -9.14 -9.38 -2.36
N SER A 400 -8.16 -8.83 -1.62
CA SER A 400 -8.43 -7.91 -0.51
C SER A 400 -8.97 -6.55 -0.96
N LEU A 401 -8.77 -6.13 -2.21
CA LEU A 401 -9.32 -4.89 -2.76
C LEU A 401 -10.80 -5.01 -3.13
N ARG A 402 -11.25 -6.23 -3.43
CA ARG A 402 -12.67 -6.52 -3.69
C ARG A 402 -13.47 -6.58 -2.39
N GLU A 403 -12.83 -7.07 -1.34
CA GLU A 403 -13.36 -7.06 0.02
C GLU A 403 -13.24 -5.63 0.57
N SER A 404 -14.28 -5.08 1.20
CA SER A 404 -14.32 -3.69 1.72
C SER A 404 -13.37 -3.47 2.92
N LYS A 405 -12.09 -3.83 2.77
CA LYS A 405 -11.06 -3.84 3.81
C LYS A 405 -10.20 -2.58 3.79
N HIS A 406 -10.20 -1.82 2.70
CA HIS A 406 -9.36 -0.63 2.53
C HIS A 406 -10.16 0.65 2.76
N SER A 407 -9.60 1.52 3.61
CA SER A 407 -10.22 2.81 3.97
C SER A 407 -9.80 3.91 2.99
N PHE A 408 -10.79 4.57 2.37
CA PHE A 408 -10.61 5.82 1.64
C PHE A 408 -10.81 7.01 2.57
N SER A 409 -9.71 7.69 2.91
CA SER A 409 -9.70 8.78 3.89
C SER A 409 -10.06 10.12 3.24
N ILE A 410 -11.06 10.81 3.79
CA ILE A 410 -11.62 12.05 3.23
C ILE A 410 -11.64 13.12 4.33
N ASN A 411 -10.85 14.17 4.14
CA ASN A 411 -10.80 15.33 5.03
C ASN A 411 -11.70 16.44 4.49
N LEU A 412 -12.73 16.81 5.25
CA LEU A 412 -13.64 17.89 4.89
C LEU A 412 -13.32 19.12 5.74
N LEU A 413 -12.42 19.98 5.25
CA LEU A 413 -11.89 21.12 5.99
C LEU A 413 -12.84 22.33 5.85
N GLY A 414 -13.49 22.70 6.95
CA GLY A 414 -14.50 23.75 6.99
C GLY A 414 -15.93 23.25 6.84
N ILE A 415 -16.19 21.94 6.78
CA ILE A 415 -17.56 21.42 6.60
C ILE A 415 -18.52 21.87 7.71
N VAL A 416 -18.01 22.05 8.92
CA VAL A 416 -18.79 22.55 10.07
C VAL A 416 -19.33 23.97 9.82
N ASN A 417 -18.68 24.73 8.95
CA ASN A 417 -19.05 26.09 8.59
C ASN A 417 -20.12 26.13 7.49
N TYR A 418 -20.19 25.11 6.64
CA TYR A 418 -21.09 25.06 5.48
C TYR A 418 -22.29 24.11 5.68
N GLY A 419 -22.15 23.11 6.55
CA GLY A 419 -23.15 22.09 6.87
C GLY A 419 -23.35 21.02 5.79
N TRP A 420 -23.19 21.38 4.51
CA TRP A 420 -23.47 20.52 3.35
C TRP A 420 -22.26 20.35 2.46
N ILE A 421 -22.11 19.16 1.87
CA ILE A 421 -20.96 18.82 1.02
C ILE A 421 -20.98 19.66 -0.25
N SER A 422 -22.14 19.78 -0.88
CA SER A 422 -22.31 20.63 -2.08
C SER A 422 -21.90 22.07 -1.82
N LYS A 423 -22.26 22.64 -0.67
CA LYS A 423 -21.87 24.01 -0.30
C LYS A 423 -20.36 24.15 -0.13
N LEU A 424 -19.71 23.19 0.52
CA LEU A 424 -18.26 23.20 0.68
C LEU A 424 -17.54 23.06 -0.67
N VAL A 425 -18.00 22.16 -1.54
CA VAL A 425 -17.47 21.98 -2.89
C VAL A 425 -17.60 23.27 -3.71
N LEU A 426 -18.76 23.95 -3.66
CA LEU A 426 -19.00 25.19 -4.40
C LEU A 426 -18.20 26.39 -3.88
N ALA A 427 -17.93 26.44 -2.58
CA ALA A 427 -17.18 27.55 -1.96
C ALA A 427 -15.67 27.30 -1.90
N GLY A 428 -15.22 26.12 -2.34
CA GLY A 428 -13.91 25.57 -2.02
C GLY A 428 -13.14 25.00 -3.19
N LYS A 429 -12.15 24.18 -2.86
CA LYS A 429 -11.36 23.39 -3.79
C LYS A 429 -11.31 21.94 -3.32
N THR A 430 -11.24 21.03 -4.29
CA THR A 430 -10.94 19.62 -4.06
C THR A 430 -9.48 19.39 -4.39
N LEU A 431 -8.75 18.77 -3.45
CA LEU A 431 -7.34 18.46 -3.54
C LEU A 431 -7.12 17.00 -3.11
N TYR A 432 -5.93 16.46 -3.37
CA TYR A 432 -5.49 15.19 -2.78
C TYR A 432 -4.04 15.29 -2.30
N ASP A 433 -3.69 14.51 -1.28
CA ASP A 433 -2.31 14.32 -0.86
C ASP A 433 -1.63 13.21 -1.71
N PRO A 434 -0.55 13.52 -2.43
CA PRO A 434 0.13 12.54 -3.29
C PRO A 434 0.86 11.46 -2.48
N SER A 435 1.15 11.69 -1.20
CA SER A 435 1.88 10.74 -0.36
C SER A 435 0.98 9.56 0.03
N THR A 436 -0.19 9.86 0.61
CA THR A 436 -1.12 8.91 1.21
C THR A 436 -2.35 8.61 0.35
N GLY A 437 -2.68 9.50 -0.60
CA GLY A 437 -3.93 9.43 -1.37
C GLY A 437 -5.15 10.03 -0.65
N GLN A 438 -4.99 10.67 0.50
CA GLN A 438 -6.10 11.32 1.21
C GLN A 438 -6.79 12.38 0.35
N LEU A 439 -8.13 12.33 0.29
CA LEU A 439 -8.93 13.37 -0.37
C LEU A 439 -9.11 14.54 0.59
N VAL A 440 -9.00 15.75 0.07
CA VAL A 440 -9.22 16.98 0.83
C VAL A 440 -10.24 17.84 0.09
N ILE A 441 -11.38 18.13 0.71
CA ILE A 441 -12.31 19.15 0.24
C ILE A 441 -12.27 20.28 1.25
N ALA A 442 -11.86 21.46 0.81
CA ALA A 442 -11.59 22.58 1.70
C ALA A 442 -12.17 23.89 1.16
N ASP A 443 -12.60 24.79 2.03
CA ASP A 443 -12.93 26.16 1.64
C ASP A 443 -11.74 26.88 0.97
N THR A 444 -12.01 27.94 0.21
CA THR A 444 -10.97 28.61 -0.58
C THR A 444 -9.79 29.14 0.26
N ALA A 445 -10.04 29.65 1.46
CA ALA A 445 -8.99 30.18 2.32
C ALA A 445 -8.11 29.04 2.85
N THR A 446 -8.72 27.97 3.33
CA THR A 446 -8.01 26.77 3.79
C THR A 446 -7.25 26.10 2.64
N ALA A 447 -7.87 25.93 1.48
CA ALA A 447 -7.25 25.36 0.29
C ALA A 447 -6.02 26.16 -0.17
N SER A 448 -6.04 27.49 -0.04
CA SER A 448 -4.91 28.34 -0.42
C SER A 448 -3.70 28.19 0.53
N ARG A 449 -3.92 27.74 1.77
CA ARG A 449 -2.84 27.45 2.73
C ARG A 449 -2.13 26.13 2.45
N ILE A 450 -2.81 25.18 1.80
CA ILE A 450 -2.29 23.81 1.59
C ILE A 450 -2.01 23.48 0.12
N GLY A 451 -2.53 24.24 -0.83
CA GLY A 451 -2.33 23.98 -2.25
C GLY A 451 -0.89 24.26 -2.72
N THR A 452 -0.45 23.49 -3.72
CA THR A 452 0.80 23.74 -4.46
C THR A 452 0.52 24.59 -5.71
N THR A 453 1.55 25.22 -6.28
CA THR A 453 1.46 26.02 -7.53
C THR A 453 1.42 25.17 -8.81
N ILE A 454 1.36 23.84 -8.71
CA ILE A 454 1.36 22.93 -9.86
C ILE A 454 0.03 23.09 -10.61
N MET A 455 0.10 23.56 -11.86
CA MET A 455 -1.02 24.25 -12.51
C MET A 455 -2.22 23.40 -12.97
N ASN A 456 -2.19 22.07 -12.85
CA ASN A 456 -3.21 21.24 -13.55
C ASN A 456 -3.95 20.21 -12.69
N ILE A 457 -3.52 19.88 -11.47
CA ILE A 457 -4.22 18.92 -10.59
C ILE A 457 -4.23 19.48 -9.17
N GLY A 458 -5.35 19.34 -8.46
CA GLY A 458 -5.50 19.78 -7.06
C GLY A 458 -4.60 18.98 -6.13
N VAL A 459 -3.33 19.37 -5.98
CA VAL A 459 -2.36 18.68 -5.13
C VAL A 459 -2.15 19.47 -3.84
N ALA A 460 -2.29 18.79 -2.70
CA ALA A 460 -1.97 19.32 -1.39
C ALA A 460 -0.49 19.11 -1.06
N ASP A 461 0.11 20.12 -0.44
CA ASP A 461 1.41 20.05 0.21
C ASP A 461 1.25 19.28 1.53
N ALA A 462 1.94 18.15 1.65
CA ALA A 462 1.79 17.21 2.77
C ALA A 462 2.08 17.87 4.13
N GLU A 463 3.12 18.71 4.22
CA GLU A 463 3.51 19.36 5.46
C GLU A 463 2.47 20.39 5.89
N LYS A 464 2.06 21.26 4.96
CA LYS A 464 1.02 22.26 5.22
C LYS A 464 -0.32 21.61 5.53
N LEU A 465 -0.64 20.50 4.87
CA LEU A 465 -1.86 19.73 5.15
C LEU A 465 -1.86 19.16 6.57
N ARG A 466 -0.78 18.51 7.01
CA ARG A 466 -0.67 18.01 8.40
C ARG A 466 -0.91 19.10 9.41
N ARG A 467 -0.25 20.26 9.24
CA ARG A 467 -0.41 21.42 10.11
C ARG A 467 -1.85 21.92 10.16
N VAL A 468 -2.48 22.14 9.00
CA VAL A 468 -3.88 22.62 8.93
C VAL A 468 -4.85 21.59 9.52
N MET A 469 -4.61 20.29 9.33
CA MET A 469 -5.42 19.24 9.94
C MET A 469 -5.31 19.26 11.46
N ALA A 470 -4.11 19.43 12.02
CA ALA A 470 -3.91 19.51 13.46
C ALA A 470 -4.59 20.75 14.08
N GLU A 471 -4.45 21.92 13.44
CA GLU A 471 -5.13 23.16 13.82
C GLU A 471 -6.66 22.99 13.83
N ASN A 472 -7.23 22.49 12.73
CA ASN A 472 -8.67 22.32 12.57
C ASN A 472 -9.23 21.21 13.45
N PHE A 473 -8.43 20.18 13.75
CA PHE A 473 -8.79 19.12 14.69
C PHE A 473 -9.03 19.70 16.08
N LEU A 474 -8.12 20.54 16.59
CA LEU A 474 -8.30 21.17 17.91
C LEU A 474 -9.57 22.03 17.99
N ILE A 475 -9.85 22.81 16.93
CA ILE A 475 -11.10 23.58 16.84
C ILE A 475 -12.31 22.65 16.92
N THR A 476 -12.29 21.57 16.13
CA THR A 476 -13.40 20.62 16.02
C THR A 476 -13.69 19.93 17.34
N ILE A 477 -12.67 19.40 18.02
CA ILE A 477 -12.87 18.69 19.29
C ILE A 477 -13.38 19.61 20.39
N ALA A 478 -12.97 20.89 20.41
CA ALA A 478 -13.45 21.86 21.39
C ALA A 478 -14.95 22.14 21.19
N TYR A 479 -15.38 22.35 19.94
CA TYR A 479 -16.80 22.57 19.62
C TYR A 479 -17.68 21.33 19.85
N ARG A 480 -17.15 20.14 19.58
CA ARG A 480 -17.81 18.87 19.94
C ARG A 480 -17.95 18.71 21.44
N GLY A 481 -16.88 19.01 22.18
CA GLY A 481 -16.87 18.95 23.64
C GLY A 481 -17.93 19.87 24.26
N ALA A 482 -18.25 20.95 23.56
CA ALA A 482 -19.24 21.96 23.90
C ALA A 482 -20.70 21.55 23.65
N LYS A 483 -20.93 20.38 23.05
CA LYS A 483 -22.26 19.92 22.60
C LYS A 483 -22.97 20.95 21.70
N ALA A 484 -22.21 21.68 20.90
CA ALA A 484 -22.78 22.71 20.02
C ALA A 484 -23.77 22.09 19.02
N SER A 485 -24.98 22.65 18.96
CA SER A 485 -26.04 22.28 18.02
C SER A 485 -25.50 22.29 16.59
N GLY A 486 -25.51 21.13 15.91
CA GLY A 486 -25.11 20.99 14.51
C GLY A 486 -24.03 19.95 14.22
N LEU A 487 -23.20 19.57 15.21
CA LEU A 487 -22.25 18.47 15.09
C LEU A 487 -22.92 17.15 15.49
N GLN A 488 -23.12 16.24 14.53
CA GLN A 488 -23.77 14.96 14.78
C GLN A 488 -22.94 14.09 15.76
N PRO A 489 -23.56 13.48 16.79
CA PRO A 489 -22.86 12.63 17.76
C PRO A 489 -22.18 11.39 17.16
N SER A 490 -22.68 10.89 16.04
CA SER A 490 -22.20 9.70 15.33
C SER A 490 -20.90 9.93 14.54
N LEU A 491 -20.53 11.18 14.27
CA LEU A 491 -19.30 11.49 13.56
C LEU A 491 -18.12 11.39 14.53
N THR A 492 -16.95 11.03 14.03
CA THR A 492 -15.67 11.06 14.79
C THR A 492 -14.78 12.21 14.29
N SER A 493 -13.75 12.55 15.05
CA SER A 493 -12.66 13.45 14.60
C SER A 493 -11.34 12.72 14.69
N ALA A 494 -10.48 12.90 13.69
CA ALA A 494 -9.19 12.25 13.64
C ALA A 494 -8.03 13.25 13.63
N HIS A 495 -6.98 12.91 14.38
CA HIS A 495 -5.66 13.55 14.28
C HIS A 495 -4.70 12.54 13.65
N SER A 496 -4.00 12.92 12.59
CA SER A 496 -3.12 12.03 11.84
C SER A 496 -1.76 12.66 11.55
N PHE A 497 -0.75 11.80 11.54
CA PHE A 497 0.59 12.09 11.03
C PHE A 497 0.88 11.14 9.86
N PHE A 498 1.58 11.63 8.85
CA PHE A 498 2.08 10.80 7.76
C PHE A 498 3.39 11.32 7.22
N ALA A 499 4.23 10.42 6.74
CA ALA A 499 5.53 10.72 6.15
C ALA A 499 5.80 9.76 4.99
N LEU A 500 6.40 10.28 3.92
CA LEU A 500 6.89 9.49 2.81
C LEU A 500 8.41 9.70 2.75
N ASN A 501 9.16 8.62 2.90
CA ASN A 501 10.60 8.63 2.79
C ASN A 501 10.98 7.90 1.50
N GLU A 502 11.82 8.51 0.67
CA GLU A 502 12.34 7.86 -0.54
C GLU A 502 13.42 6.80 -0.21
N HIS A 503 14.16 7.03 0.87
CA HIS A 503 15.18 6.13 1.41
C HIS A 503 15.05 6.07 2.93
N THR A 504 14.73 4.88 3.43
CA THR A 504 14.44 4.68 4.86
C THR A 504 15.56 3.88 5.50
N SER A 505 16.36 4.56 6.32
CA SER A 505 17.40 3.92 7.12
C SER A 505 16.78 3.16 8.31
N PRO A 506 17.53 2.26 8.96
CA PRO A 506 17.09 1.63 10.21
C PRO A 506 16.73 2.64 11.31
N GLU A 507 17.41 3.79 11.36
CA GLU A 507 17.12 4.88 12.30
C GLU A 507 15.78 5.56 11.99
N THR A 508 15.55 5.97 10.74
CA THR A 508 14.26 6.57 10.33
C THR A 508 13.11 5.60 10.55
N LEU A 509 13.29 4.33 10.22
CA LEU A 509 12.28 3.32 10.49
C LEU A 509 12.02 3.18 11.99
N ARG A 510 13.07 3.19 12.82
CA ARG A 510 12.94 3.09 14.27
C ARG A 510 12.10 4.23 14.83
N ASP A 511 12.36 5.47 14.41
CA ASP A 511 11.59 6.66 14.82
C ASP A 511 10.09 6.55 14.45
N GLU A 512 9.78 5.97 13.30
CA GLU A 512 8.39 5.70 12.88
C GLU A 512 7.74 4.59 13.70
N LEU A 513 8.49 3.52 14.02
CA LEU A 513 8.02 2.43 14.85
C LEU A 513 7.85 2.83 16.33
N ASP A 514 8.62 3.79 16.81
CA ASP A 514 8.46 4.38 18.13
C ASP A 514 7.06 4.97 18.35
N VAL A 515 6.48 5.54 17.30
CA VAL A 515 5.09 6.00 17.33
C VAL A 515 4.12 4.82 17.53
N ASN A 516 4.40 3.64 16.97
CA ASN A 516 3.57 2.44 17.22
C ASN A 516 3.66 2.01 18.68
N VAL A 517 4.86 1.99 19.24
CA VAL A 517 5.10 1.64 20.65
C VAL A 517 4.43 2.66 21.57
N GLY A 518 4.61 3.95 21.29
CA GLY A 518 3.98 5.05 22.02
C GLY A 518 2.44 5.02 21.98
N LEU A 519 1.86 4.51 20.89
CA LEU A 519 0.42 4.26 20.76
C LEU A 519 -0.04 2.94 21.39
N GLY A 520 0.87 2.10 21.89
CA GLY A 520 0.54 0.78 22.43
C GLY A 520 -0.06 -0.15 21.35
N LEU A 521 0.49 -0.09 20.14
CA LEU A 521 0.16 -0.96 19.00
C LEU A 521 1.27 -1.98 18.70
N MET A 522 2.42 -1.83 19.35
CA MET A 522 3.62 -2.65 19.15
C MET A 522 4.41 -2.72 20.45
N GLU A 523 5.02 -3.88 20.70
CA GLU A 523 5.97 -4.06 21.80
C GLU A 523 7.40 -3.69 21.36
N SER A 524 8.23 -3.16 22.26
CA SER A 524 9.60 -2.72 21.92
C SER A 524 10.49 -3.85 21.35
N GLY A 525 10.25 -5.11 21.73
CA GLY A 525 10.97 -6.26 21.17
C GLY A 525 10.61 -6.55 19.71
N GLU A 526 9.36 -6.32 19.32
CA GLU A 526 8.89 -6.46 17.93
C GLU A 526 9.55 -5.40 17.04
N GLN A 527 9.61 -4.16 17.51
CA GLN A 527 10.29 -3.05 16.82
C GLN A 527 11.76 -3.39 16.49
N ALA A 528 12.54 -3.81 17.49
CA ALA A 528 13.97 -4.11 17.30
C ALA A 528 14.19 -5.18 16.22
N HIS A 529 13.40 -6.26 16.25
CA HIS A 529 13.48 -7.32 15.25
C HIS A 529 13.20 -6.83 13.83
N ILE A 530 12.24 -5.91 13.66
CA ILE A 530 11.90 -5.35 12.34
C ILE A 530 13.03 -4.45 11.85
N VAL A 531 13.55 -3.57 12.70
CA VAL A 531 14.64 -2.64 12.35
C VAL A 531 15.91 -3.41 11.96
N ASP A 532 16.21 -4.52 12.61
CA ASP A 532 17.40 -5.34 12.35
C ASP A 532 17.26 -6.28 11.14
N SER A 533 16.06 -6.37 10.55
CA SER A 533 15.76 -7.30 9.45
C SER A 533 16.42 -6.91 8.12
N ALA A 534 16.77 -5.64 7.94
CA ALA A 534 17.36 -5.14 6.70
C ALA A 534 18.27 -3.92 6.97
N PRO A 535 19.34 -3.74 6.17
CA PRO A 535 20.21 -2.57 6.29
C PRO A 535 19.58 -1.27 5.77
N GLU A 536 18.54 -1.37 4.93
CA GLU A 536 17.71 -0.26 4.42
C GLU A 536 16.33 -0.81 4.01
N PHE A 537 15.30 0.05 4.08
CA PHE A 537 13.91 -0.31 3.75
C PHE A 537 13.38 0.36 2.47
N GLY A 538 14.26 1.10 1.76
CA GLY A 538 13.93 1.83 0.55
C GLY A 538 12.83 2.87 0.79
N ARG A 539 11.93 3.01 -0.19
CA ARG A 539 10.81 3.96 -0.09
C ARG A 539 9.73 3.43 0.85
N THR A 540 9.41 4.17 1.90
CA THR A 540 8.34 3.84 2.84
C THR A 540 7.32 4.97 2.97
N LEU A 541 6.06 4.58 3.19
CA LEU A 541 4.99 5.46 3.63
C LEU A 541 4.58 5.07 5.05
N PHE A 542 4.75 6.01 5.98
CA PHE A 542 4.25 5.91 7.34
C PHE A 542 3.00 6.75 7.52
N HIS A 543 2.00 6.21 8.20
CA HIS A 543 0.78 6.91 8.57
C HIS A 543 0.28 6.44 9.94
N ALA A 544 0.13 7.36 10.88
CA ALA A 544 -0.47 7.13 12.18
C ALA A 544 -1.71 8.02 12.36
N ALA A 545 -2.76 7.51 12.98
CA ALA A 545 -3.94 8.31 13.31
C ALA A 545 -4.57 7.91 14.65
N THR A 546 -5.17 8.90 15.32
CA THR A 546 -6.00 8.73 16.52
C THR A 546 -7.41 9.26 16.25
N THR A 547 -8.43 8.63 16.83
CA THR A 547 -9.85 8.93 16.53
C THR A 547 -10.67 9.11 17.81
N TYR A 548 -11.45 10.19 17.86
CA TYR A 548 -12.18 10.65 19.05
C TYR A 548 -13.68 10.80 18.73
N ASP A 549 -14.53 10.31 19.63
CA ASP A 549 -15.97 10.58 19.62
C ASP A 549 -16.30 11.86 20.41
N SER A 550 -17.60 12.16 20.54
CA SER A 550 -18.08 13.31 21.31
C SER A 550 -17.72 13.20 22.81
N ALA A 551 -17.79 12.00 23.40
CA ALA A 551 -17.53 11.80 24.82
C ALA A 551 -16.05 12.05 25.17
N LEU A 552 -15.12 11.47 24.41
CA LEU A 552 -13.69 11.71 24.57
C LEU A 552 -13.33 13.16 24.26
N SER A 553 -14.01 13.82 23.32
CA SER A 553 -13.79 15.24 23.02
C SER A 553 -14.05 16.13 24.25
N SER A 554 -15.15 15.92 24.99
CA SER A 554 -15.40 16.64 26.26
C SER A 554 -14.39 16.24 27.34
N GLN A 555 -14.13 14.94 27.51
CA GLN A 555 -13.27 14.42 28.58
C GLN A 555 -11.80 14.79 28.41
N LEU A 556 -11.38 15.17 27.20
CA LEU A 556 -10.05 15.68 26.94
C LEU A 556 -9.79 17.00 27.69
N PHE A 557 -10.80 17.86 27.80
CA PHE A 557 -10.68 19.15 28.46
C PHE A 557 -11.18 19.13 29.91
N LEU A 558 -12.08 18.20 30.22
CA LEU A 558 -12.82 18.16 31.48
C LEU A 558 -12.67 16.82 32.19
N ASP A 559 -12.60 16.88 33.52
CA ASP A 559 -12.77 15.75 34.43
C ASP A 559 -14.07 15.95 35.23
N GLY A 560 -15.15 15.34 34.74
CA GLY A 560 -16.51 15.75 35.10
C GLY A 560 -16.75 17.22 34.68
N ASP A 561 -17.07 18.09 35.64
CA ASP A 561 -17.28 19.53 35.42
C ASP A 561 -16.03 20.38 35.69
N ARG A 562 -14.90 19.74 36.05
CA ARG A 562 -13.64 20.41 36.38
C ARG A 562 -12.75 20.51 35.15
N VAL A 563 -12.19 21.68 34.93
CA VAL A 563 -11.22 21.92 33.87
C VAL A 563 -9.92 21.18 34.21
N ARG A 564 -9.36 20.43 33.26
CA ARG A 564 -8.05 19.80 33.43
C ARG A 564 -6.95 20.86 33.52
N SER A 565 -6.03 20.70 34.47
CA SER A 565 -4.99 21.70 34.73
C SER A 565 -3.91 21.71 33.64
N ALA A 566 -3.11 22.79 33.57
CA ALA A 566 -1.96 22.84 32.68
C ALA A 566 -0.96 21.70 33.01
N GLU A 567 -0.75 21.38 34.29
CA GLU A 567 0.15 20.31 34.74
C GLU A 567 -0.30 18.92 34.26
N PHE A 568 -1.61 18.68 34.13
CA PHE A 568 -2.12 17.45 33.53
C PHE A 568 -1.66 17.32 32.07
N PHE A 569 -1.80 18.39 31.29
CA PHE A 569 -1.35 18.41 29.90
C PHE A 569 0.18 18.35 29.83
N GLU A 570 0.94 19.09 30.65
CA GLU A 570 2.40 18.97 30.70
C GLU A 570 2.84 17.51 30.88
N SER A 571 2.20 16.78 31.80
CA SER A 571 2.51 15.37 32.05
C SER A 571 2.25 14.50 30.82
N ALA A 572 1.14 14.73 30.11
CA ALA A 572 0.84 14.04 28.86
C ALA A 572 1.84 14.37 27.75
N GLY A 573 2.29 15.62 27.67
CA GLY A 573 3.28 16.09 26.70
C GLY A 573 4.69 15.53 26.95
N LEU A 574 5.10 15.46 28.21
CA LEU A 574 6.34 14.80 28.63
C LEU A 574 6.28 13.29 28.38
N ALA A 575 5.13 12.64 28.58
CA ALA A 575 4.96 11.23 28.24
C ALA A 575 5.06 10.96 26.73
N ALA A 576 4.55 11.89 25.91
CA ALA A 576 4.73 11.83 24.46
C ALA A 576 6.20 12.02 24.05
N LEU A 577 6.93 12.95 24.70
CA LEU A 577 8.38 13.13 24.46
C LEU A 577 9.16 11.85 24.75
N LYS A 578 8.85 11.13 25.84
CA LYS A 578 9.47 9.84 26.17
C LYS A 578 9.21 8.74 25.14
N SER A 579 8.21 8.92 24.27
CA SER A 579 7.84 7.92 23.26
C SER A 579 8.51 8.17 21.90
N ILE A 580 9.23 9.28 21.73
CA ILE A 580 9.85 9.68 20.46
C ILE A 580 11.34 10.00 20.59
N VAL A 581 11.91 9.83 21.80
CA VAL A 581 13.34 10.01 22.06
C VAL A 581 13.87 8.72 22.66
N HIS A 582 14.85 8.12 22.01
CA HIS A 582 15.45 6.88 22.45
C HIS A 582 16.55 7.11 23.50
N ARG A 583 16.71 6.12 24.37
CA ARG A 583 17.88 6.05 25.26
C ARG A 583 19.08 5.50 24.49
N GLY A 584 20.25 6.12 24.68
CA GLY A 584 21.47 5.80 23.94
C GLY A 584 21.72 6.66 22.71
N ASP A 585 20.73 7.41 22.23
CA ASP A 585 20.89 8.33 21.10
C ASP A 585 21.63 9.61 21.50
N VAL A 586 22.16 10.31 20.49
CA VAL A 586 22.94 11.55 20.66
C VAL A 586 22.12 12.63 21.39
N ASP A 587 20.81 12.59 21.25
CA ASP A 587 19.87 13.54 21.86
C ASP A 587 19.15 12.99 23.11
N GLU A 588 19.59 11.87 23.70
CA GLU A 588 18.98 11.27 24.92
C GLU A 588 18.82 12.29 26.06
N ALA A 589 19.68 13.32 26.14
CA ALA A 589 19.57 14.37 27.14
C ALA A 589 18.22 15.12 27.11
N ARG A 590 17.46 15.05 26.00
CA ARG A 590 16.07 15.53 25.90
C ARG A 590 15.11 14.82 26.85
N LEU A 591 15.43 13.62 27.32
CA LEU A 591 14.63 12.89 28.32
C LEU A 591 14.81 13.44 29.74
N ARG A 592 15.89 14.18 30.04
CA ARG A 592 16.21 14.65 31.40
C ARG A 592 15.05 15.43 32.05
N PRO A 593 14.37 16.39 31.38
CA PRO A 593 13.23 17.09 31.98
C PRO A 593 12.03 16.17 32.23
N ALA A 594 11.81 15.17 31.37
CA ALA A 594 10.71 14.23 31.50
C ALA A 594 10.95 13.17 32.60
N ASP A 595 12.20 12.82 32.87
CA ASP A 595 12.60 11.87 33.92
C ASP A 595 12.78 12.52 35.29
N ASN A 596 13.00 13.83 35.33
CA ASN A 596 13.23 14.56 36.57
C ASN A 596 12.20 15.70 36.75
N PRO A 597 11.11 15.46 37.52
CA PRO A 597 10.10 16.47 37.81
C PRO A 597 10.66 17.74 38.47
N SER A 598 11.73 17.61 39.28
CA SER A 598 12.36 18.77 39.91
C SER A 598 13.12 19.64 38.90
N LEU A 599 13.76 19.03 37.89
CA LEU A 599 14.40 19.75 36.80
C LEU A 599 13.36 20.47 35.95
N TRP A 600 12.26 19.80 35.59
CA TRP A 600 11.14 20.44 34.88
C TRP A 600 10.60 21.66 35.66
N GLN A 601 10.44 21.53 36.98
CA GLN A 601 10.02 22.64 37.82
C GLN A 601 11.05 23.77 37.87
N GLN A 602 12.35 23.46 37.89
CA GLN A 602 13.41 24.47 37.81
C GLN A 602 13.39 25.20 36.46
N MET A 603 13.17 24.48 35.35
CA MET A 603 13.00 25.09 34.02
C MET A 603 11.81 26.05 34.01
N LYS A 604 10.68 25.67 34.63
CA LYS A 604 9.51 26.55 34.79
C LYS A 604 9.81 27.80 35.62
N ASN A 605 10.54 27.65 36.71
CA ASN A 605 10.89 28.76 37.60
C ASN A 605 11.88 29.75 36.95
N LEU A 606 12.81 29.25 36.14
CA LEU A 606 13.78 30.09 35.41
C LEU A 606 13.17 30.76 34.18
N GLY A 607 12.38 30.02 33.42
CA GLY A 607 11.86 30.45 32.13
C GLY A 607 12.95 30.66 31.06
N GLN A 608 12.52 30.92 29.83
CA GLN A 608 13.43 31.35 28.77
C GLN A 608 13.77 32.84 28.92
N PRO A 609 15.01 33.25 28.57
CA PRO A 609 16.04 32.50 27.87
C PRO A 609 17.02 31.72 28.78
N SER A 610 16.74 31.56 30.08
CA SER A 610 17.71 31.07 31.07
C SER A 610 17.85 29.53 31.14
N ILE A 611 16.96 28.78 30.50
CA ILE A 611 16.95 27.29 30.51
C ILE A 611 18.29 26.64 30.11
N PRO A 612 19.01 27.10 29.06
CA PRO A 612 20.30 26.52 28.66
C PRO A 612 21.34 26.45 29.79
N THR A 613 21.25 27.34 30.79
CA THR A 613 22.17 27.36 31.94
C THR A 613 22.08 26.11 32.83
N LEU A 614 21.00 25.33 32.71
CA LEU A 614 20.79 24.06 33.42
C LEU A 614 21.47 22.85 32.75
N PHE A 615 21.96 23.00 31.51
CA PHE A 615 22.46 21.90 30.67
C PHE A 615 23.89 22.15 30.17
N LYS A 616 24.77 22.62 31.06
CA LYS A 616 26.17 22.99 30.71
C LYS A 616 27.01 21.81 30.21
N ASP A 617 26.60 20.59 30.52
CA ASP A 617 27.24 19.34 30.14
C ASP A 617 26.67 18.72 28.85
N VAL A 618 25.70 19.39 28.21
CA VAL A 618 25.01 18.91 27.01
C VAL A 618 25.42 19.74 25.80
N ALA A 619 25.55 19.10 24.63
CA ALA A 619 25.91 19.77 23.38
C ALA A 619 24.85 20.81 22.96
N GLU A 620 25.28 21.94 22.42
CA GLU A 620 24.42 23.09 22.08
C GLU A 620 23.21 22.73 21.20
N PRO A 621 23.32 21.89 20.14
CA PRO A 621 22.15 21.49 19.35
C PRO A 621 21.09 20.73 20.15
N VAL A 622 21.51 19.90 21.11
CA VAL A 622 20.61 19.13 21.99
C VAL A 622 19.98 20.05 23.04
N VAL A 623 20.72 21.04 23.54
CA VAL A 623 20.16 22.09 24.41
C VAL A 623 19.09 22.90 23.67
N ALA A 624 19.31 23.25 22.40
CA ALA A 624 18.30 23.91 21.58
C ALA A 624 17.03 23.06 21.42
N ALA A 625 17.18 21.75 21.18
CA ALA A 625 16.06 20.81 21.13
C ALA A 625 15.28 20.74 22.46
N ILE A 626 15.98 20.66 23.60
CA ILE A 626 15.37 20.69 24.95
C ILE A 626 14.56 21.98 25.16
N VAL A 627 15.08 23.13 24.73
CA VAL A 627 14.37 24.42 24.82
C VAL A 627 13.15 24.42 23.92
N SER A 628 13.23 23.85 22.70
CA SER A 628 12.08 23.70 21.82
C SER A 628 11.00 22.82 22.44
N ASP A 629 11.37 21.63 22.93
CA ASP A 629 10.47 20.70 23.60
C ASP A 629 9.75 21.38 24.78
N TYR A 630 10.49 22.10 25.63
CA TYR A 630 9.91 22.88 26.73
C TYR A 630 8.89 23.92 26.22
N THR A 631 9.25 24.68 25.18
CA THR A 631 8.39 25.73 24.60
C THR A 631 7.06 25.15 24.13
N VAL A 632 7.13 24.04 23.39
CA VAL A 632 5.98 23.38 22.79
C VAL A 632 5.07 22.80 23.87
N ILE A 633 5.62 22.08 24.85
CA ILE A 633 4.85 21.47 25.94
C ILE A 633 4.15 22.55 26.77
N ARG A 634 4.84 23.65 27.09
CA ARG A 634 4.26 24.77 27.85
C ARG A 634 3.16 25.49 27.07
N TRP A 635 3.41 25.82 25.80
CA TRP A 635 2.40 26.44 24.95
C TRP A 635 1.15 25.54 24.80
N TRP A 636 1.34 24.26 24.52
CA TRP A 636 0.24 23.33 24.31
C TRP A 636 -0.58 23.13 25.59
N SER A 637 0.07 22.94 26.74
CA SER A 637 -0.62 22.77 28.02
C SER A 637 -1.46 23.99 28.42
N GLU A 638 -0.93 25.20 28.21
CA GLU A 638 -1.66 26.45 28.43
C GLU A 638 -2.84 26.60 27.45
N ALA A 639 -2.65 26.28 26.17
CA ALA A 639 -3.70 26.32 25.15
C ALA A 639 -4.85 25.35 25.45
N MET A 640 -4.53 24.12 25.86
CA MET A 640 -5.51 23.10 26.21
C MET A 640 -6.30 23.47 27.48
N ASN A 641 -5.62 23.94 28.52
CA ASN A 641 -6.25 24.38 29.77
C ASN A 641 -7.18 25.60 29.55
N SER A 642 -6.71 26.60 28.81
CA SER A 642 -7.50 27.81 28.52
C SER A 642 -8.69 27.52 27.61
N THR A 643 -8.54 26.62 26.64
CA THR A 643 -9.66 26.08 25.85
C THR A 643 -10.68 25.39 26.74
N GLY A 644 -10.23 24.52 27.65
CA GLY A 644 -11.10 23.84 28.61
C GLY A 644 -11.85 24.80 29.54
N THR A 645 -11.22 25.92 29.93
CA THR A 645 -11.85 26.96 30.74
C THR A 645 -13.01 27.64 30.02
N LYS A 646 -12.80 28.02 28.75
CA LYS A 646 -13.86 28.64 27.92
C LYS A 646 -14.98 27.65 27.62
N LEU A 647 -14.62 26.40 27.34
CA LEU A 647 -15.56 25.30 27.16
C LEU A 647 -16.44 25.09 28.40
N ALA A 648 -15.83 25.01 29.59
CA ALA A 648 -16.55 24.83 30.85
C ALA A 648 -17.51 26.00 31.14
N ALA A 649 -17.13 27.24 30.82
CA ALA A 649 -18.02 28.39 30.96
C ALA A 649 -19.28 28.25 30.08
N MET A 650 -19.11 27.81 28.83
CA MET A 650 -20.23 27.59 27.92
C MET A 650 -21.13 26.43 28.35
N LEU A 651 -20.56 25.31 28.80
CA LEU A 651 -21.34 24.17 29.30
C LEU A 651 -22.10 24.50 30.59
N ARG A 652 -21.51 25.28 31.50
CA ARG A 652 -22.21 25.75 32.71
C ARG A 652 -23.39 26.66 32.36
N PHE A 653 -23.23 27.52 31.37
CA PHE A 653 -24.31 28.37 30.90
C PHE A 653 -25.47 27.54 30.32
N LEU A 654 -25.17 26.53 29.49
CA LEU A 654 -26.18 25.61 28.94
C LEU A 654 -26.86 24.77 30.03
N ALA A 655 -26.12 24.35 31.06
CA ALA A 655 -26.69 23.59 32.19
C ALA A 655 -27.68 24.43 33.01
N THR A 656 -27.46 25.74 33.14
CA THR A 656 -28.37 26.65 33.85
C THR A 656 -29.48 27.19 32.95
N HIS A 657 -29.33 27.12 31.62
CA HIS A 657 -30.32 27.57 30.62
C HIS A 657 -30.58 26.48 29.56
N PRO A 658 -31.22 25.35 29.93
CA PRO A 658 -31.35 24.18 29.06
C PRO A 658 -32.21 24.40 27.80
N THR A 659 -33.02 25.47 27.79
CA THR A 659 -33.88 25.85 26.65
C THR A 659 -33.39 27.12 25.94
N VAL A 660 -32.15 27.55 26.19
CA VAL A 660 -31.60 28.74 25.53
C VAL A 660 -31.51 28.52 24.02
N ASP A 661 -31.97 29.49 23.24
CA ASP A 661 -31.81 29.48 21.80
C ASP A 661 -30.41 29.98 21.38
N ASP A 662 -30.01 29.66 20.15
CA ASP A 662 -28.71 30.08 19.60
C ASP A 662 -28.62 31.60 19.34
N GLU A 663 -29.74 32.32 19.41
CA GLU A 663 -29.86 33.75 19.19
C GLU A 663 -29.64 34.58 20.47
N ASN A 664 -29.63 33.94 21.63
CA ASN A 664 -29.32 34.58 22.91
C ASN A 664 -27.94 35.25 22.91
N ASP A 665 -27.90 36.53 23.30
CA ASP A 665 -26.68 37.36 23.23
C ASP A 665 -25.56 36.89 24.17
N ASP A 666 -25.89 36.38 25.35
CA ASP A 666 -24.91 35.87 26.31
C ASP A 666 -24.28 34.56 25.80
N PHE A 667 -25.11 33.67 25.23
CA PHE A 667 -24.63 32.45 24.61
C PHE A 667 -23.77 32.73 23.38
N LYS A 668 -24.19 33.67 22.51
CA LYS A 668 -23.40 34.17 21.38
C LYS A 668 -22.04 34.69 21.82
N LYS A 669 -21.98 35.45 22.91
CA LYS A 669 -20.73 36.00 23.44
C LYS A 669 -19.76 34.89 23.89
N LEU A 670 -20.26 33.88 24.60
CA LEU A 670 -19.45 32.71 25.02
C LEU A 670 -18.92 31.91 23.82
N ARG A 671 -19.77 31.67 22.82
CA ARG A 671 -19.38 31.02 21.57
C ARG A 671 -18.33 31.82 20.81
N ASN A 672 -18.52 33.13 20.66
CA ASN A 672 -17.58 34.01 19.96
C ASN A 672 -16.23 34.09 20.68
N ASP A 673 -16.22 34.09 22.02
CA ASP A 673 -15.00 34.06 22.82
C ASP A 673 -14.23 32.73 22.63
N LEU A 674 -14.92 31.59 22.65
CA LEU A 674 -14.33 30.29 22.34
C LEU A 674 -13.76 30.26 20.91
N ALA A 675 -14.52 30.75 19.92
CA ALA A 675 -14.09 30.82 18.52
C ALA A 675 -12.83 31.66 18.34
N ALA A 676 -12.81 32.87 18.92
CA ALA A 676 -11.69 33.80 18.84
C ALA A 676 -10.43 33.22 19.50
N HIS A 677 -10.60 32.55 20.64
CA HIS A 677 -9.51 31.88 21.33
C HIS A 677 -8.92 30.73 20.50
N LEU A 678 -9.76 29.83 20.00
CA LEU A 678 -9.30 28.71 19.18
C LEU A 678 -8.60 29.17 17.90
N ARG A 679 -9.07 30.25 17.27
CA ARG A 679 -8.38 30.90 16.14
C ARG A 679 -6.99 31.39 16.53
N SER A 680 -6.83 31.98 17.71
CA SER A 680 -5.53 32.41 18.24
C SER A 680 -4.60 31.24 18.52
N VAL A 681 -5.13 30.12 19.06
CA VAL A 681 -4.35 28.90 19.29
C VAL A 681 -3.88 28.30 17.95
N ALA A 682 -4.78 28.17 16.98
CA ALA A 682 -4.43 27.70 15.63
C ALA A 682 -3.33 28.58 14.99
N ALA A 683 -3.47 29.91 15.07
CA ALA A 683 -2.48 30.85 14.51
C ALA A 683 -1.10 30.78 15.18
N THR A 684 -1.02 30.28 16.43
CA THR A 684 0.23 30.15 17.19
C THR A 684 0.72 28.70 17.31
N THR A 685 0.10 27.78 16.56
CA THR A 685 0.47 26.36 16.56
C THR A 685 1.91 26.17 16.14
N LYS A 686 2.66 25.47 17.00
CA LYS A 686 4.08 25.16 16.84
C LYS A 686 4.27 24.04 15.82
N GLU A 687 5.37 24.08 15.08
CA GLU A 687 5.69 23.10 14.03
C GLU A 687 5.79 21.69 14.62
N GLU A 688 6.31 21.54 15.84
CA GLU A 688 6.41 20.24 16.51
C GLU A 688 5.04 19.57 16.77
N PHE A 689 3.93 20.31 16.66
CA PHE A 689 2.58 19.76 16.77
C PHE A 689 2.11 19.05 15.50
N ASP A 690 2.72 19.32 14.34
CA ASP A 690 2.48 18.58 13.09
C ASP A 690 3.35 17.32 12.94
N ARG A 691 4.26 17.10 13.89
CA ARG A 691 5.07 15.88 14.07
C ARG A 691 4.32 14.84 14.93
N PRO A 692 4.82 13.59 15.05
CA PRO A 692 4.14 12.54 15.83
C PRO A 692 3.89 12.91 17.30
N TRP A 693 4.67 13.84 17.87
CA TRP A 693 4.52 14.31 19.23
C TRP A 693 3.10 14.80 19.54
N GLY A 694 2.50 15.65 18.69
CA GLY A 694 1.16 16.19 18.92
C GLY A 694 0.08 15.10 18.96
N LEU A 695 0.23 14.08 18.11
CA LEU A 695 -0.65 12.91 18.08
C LEU A 695 -0.53 12.09 19.38
N LEU A 696 0.69 11.83 19.84
CA LEU A 696 0.96 11.10 21.08
C LEU A 696 0.55 11.88 22.34
N ALA A 697 0.72 13.20 22.35
CA ALA A 697 0.31 14.07 23.46
C ALA A 697 -1.20 14.01 23.66
N MET A 698 -1.95 14.08 22.56
CA MET A 698 -3.41 13.94 22.54
C MET A 698 -3.86 12.54 22.96
N PHE A 699 -3.19 11.48 22.48
CA PHE A 699 -3.44 10.10 22.90
C PHE A 699 -3.29 9.94 24.42
N ASN A 700 -2.18 10.41 24.99
CA ASN A 700 -1.95 10.36 26.43
C ASN A 700 -2.96 11.21 27.22
N ALA A 701 -3.29 12.42 26.74
CA ALA A 701 -4.29 13.29 27.38
C ALA A 701 -5.71 12.70 27.37
N SER A 702 -6.04 11.82 26.40
CA SER A 702 -7.31 11.10 26.36
C SER A 702 -7.42 9.95 27.39
N GLY A 703 -6.32 9.67 28.10
CA GLY A 703 -6.18 8.47 28.94
C GLY A 703 -5.99 7.21 28.11
N ARG A 704 -5.45 7.33 26.88
CA ARG A 704 -5.19 6.21 25.96
C ARG A 704 -6.44 5.45 25.49
N ARG A 705 -7.58 6.13 25.43
CA ARG A 705 -8.89 5.54 25.11
C ARG A 705 -9.39 5.83 23.69
N CYS A 706 -8.71 6.71 22.95
CA CYS A 706 -9.09 6.98 21.57
C CYS A 706 -8.80 5.75 20.67
N GLY A 707 -9.54 5.64 19.57
CA GLY A 707 -9.18 4.72 18.50
C GLY A 707 -7.80 5.08 17.94
N ARG A 708 -7.05 4.11 17.46
CA ARG A 708 -5.67 4.32 16.99
C ARG A 708 -5.31 3.33 15.90
N LYS A 709 -4.64 3.81 14.87
CA LYS A 709 -4.17 2.98 13.75
C LYS A 709 -2.82 3.45 13.27
N VAL A 710 -2.00 2.50 12.85
CA VAL A 710 -0.75 2.75 12.14
C VAL A 710 -0.68 1.87 10.90
N LYS A 711 -0.21 2.48 9.81
CA LYS A 711 0.12 1.85 8.56
C LYS A 711 1.54 2.25 8.19
N LEU A 712 2.43 1.28 8.03
CA LEU A 712 3.75 1.45 7.43
C LEU A 712 3.81 0.53 6.21
N VAL A 713 4.15 1.08 5.05
CA VAL A 713 4.22 0.31 3.80
C VAL A 713 5.50 0.66 3.06
N GLY A 714 6.27 -0.36 2.70
CA GLY A 714 7.47 -0.28 1.87
C GLY A 714 7.65 -1.55 1.06
N SER A 715 8.75 -1.62 0.30
CA SER A 715 9.07 -2.77 -0.56
C SER A 715 9.44 -4.04 0.22
N THR A 716 9.95 -3.86 1.44
CA THR A 716 10.48 -4.92 2.32
C THR A 716 9.78 -4.99 3.68
N VAL A 717 8.93 -4.00 4.02
CA VAL A 717 8.22 -3.91 5.30
C VAL A 717 6.76 -3.52 5.08
N SER A 718 5.85 -4.20 5.76
CA SER A 718 4.43 -3.85 5.77
C SER A 718 3.86 -4.11 7.16
N ILE A 719 3.32 -3.06 7.78
CA ILE A 719 2.73 -3.10 9.11
C ILE A 719 1.38 -2.42 9.04
N LEU A 720 0.35 -3.13 9.48
CA LEU A 720 -0.99 -2.60 9.68
C LEU A 720 -1.47 -3.03 11.06
N LYS A 721 -1.61 -2.05 11.96
CA LYS A 721 -2.08 -2.27 13.34
C LYS A 721 -3.19 -1.28 13.64
N GLU A 722 -4.27 -1.75 14.25
CA GLU A 722 -5.41 -0.92 14.61
C GLU A 722 -6.05 -1.40 15.91
N VAL A 723 -6.45 -0.45 16.75
CA VAL A 723 -7.43 -0.65 17.81
C VAL A 723 -8.56 0.35 17.54
N PRO A 724 -9.75 -0.14 17.13
CA PRO A 724 -10.87 0.73 16.81
C PRO A 724 -11.37 1.45 18.08
N LEU A 725 -12.10 2.54 17.89
CA LEU A 725 -12.75 3.24 18.99
C LEU A 725 -13.92 2.39 19.51
N GLU A 726 -13.93 2.06 20.81
CA GLU A 726 -15.06 1.41 21.46
C GLU A 726 -16.25 2.38 21.57
N LEU A 727 -17.19 2.27 20.63
CA LEU A 727 -18.45 3.00 20.72
C LEU A 727 -19.31 2.31 21.78
N LYS A 728 -19.60 2.99 22.90
CA LYS A 728 -20.66 2.53 23.80
C LYS A 728 -21.99 2.67 23.06
N GLU A 729 -22.64 1.55 22.75
CA GLU A 729 -24.02 1.54 22.27
C GLU A 729 -24.88 2.33 23.26
N VAL A 730 -25.44 3.45 22.82
CA VAL A 730 -26.54 4.10 23.54
C VAL A 730 -27.80 3.34 23.10
N PRO A 731 -28.52 2.66 24.00
CA PRO A 731 -29.78 2.02 23.65
C PRO A 731 -30.71 3.08 23.04
N LEU A 732 -31.32 2.74 21.91
CA LEU A 732 -32.42 3.49 21.32
C LEU A 732 -33.60 3.48 22.31
N GLU A 733 -33.60 4.37 23.30
CA GLU A 733 -34.84 4.71 23.98
C GLU A 733 -35.72 5.47 22.98
N SER A 734 -36.85 4.84 22.69
CA SER A 734 -37.87 5.27 21.74
C SER A 734 -38.25 6.73 21.95
N ALA A 735 -37.92 7.57 20.96
CA ALA A 735 -38.56 8.87 20.75
C ALA A 735 -40.01 8.65 20.27
N ALA A 736 -40.87 8.17 21.17
CA ALA A 736 -42.30 7.99 20.93
C ALA A 736 -43.08 8.12 22.24
N ALA A 737 -43.02 9.27 22.91
CA ALA A 737 -44.10 9.76 23.79
C ALA A 737 -43.73 11.11 24.42
N THR A 738 -43.99 12.22 23.73
CA THR A 738 -44.54 13.46 24.33
C THR A 738 -44.84 14.49 23.24
N SER A 739 -45.95 14.30 22.52
CA SER A 739 -46.68 15.40 21.88
C SER A 739 -48.18 15.29 22.20
N ALA A 740 -48.51 15.68 23.42
CA ALA A 740 -49.85 16.02 23.89
C ALA A 740 -49.58 16.95 25.09
N ARG A 741 -49.88 18.24 25.13
CA ARG A 741 -51.03 19.08 24.72
C ARG A 741 -50.60 20.57 24.92
N PRO A 742 -51.46 21.58 24.71
CA PRO A 742 -52.63 21.71 23.82
C PRO A 742 -52.34 22.57 22.59
#